data_AF-A0A4P2Q0L9-F1
#
_entry.id   AF-A0A4P2Q0L9-F1
#
_cell.length_a   1.000
_cell.length_b   1.000
_cell.length_c   1.000
_cell.angle_alpha   90.00
_cell.angle_beta   90.00
_cell.angle_gamma   90.00
#
_symmetry.space_group_name_H-M   'P 1'
#
loop_
_entity.id
_entity.type
_entity.pdbx_description
1 polymer ?
#
loop_
_entity_poly.entity_id
_entity_poly.type
_entity_poly.pdbx_seq_one_letter_code
_entity_poly.pdbx_strand_id
1 'polypeptide(L)'
;MTFPASPSMPRRRAPAGPARRGLVPLLAGLLALVAPAPARAALWDVDNDQVANWVDNCPEIYNPSQYDGDGDELGDACDPDDDDDGTPDDLDSDDDNDSIPDVDDLCPTMPGGHRDGPEGDGDRDGDGVPDACDNCPGYSNEDQLDSDGDGQGNLCINDNDGDGDVDNRDNCINIPNEDQNDEDDDDIGDACDNCPEDRNDSQYDGDADGVGDACDRCLGIVNLGSDADGDQVDDACDNCIDADNEDQNDEDDDDIGDACDNCPDEPNDDQLNTDELLPGGDALGDACDDDDDADGAPDASDNCPLLPNPDQLNTDELLPGGDALGDACDDDDDDDGVPDASDNCPLHANPDQHNADGALSGGDLLGDACDDDDDADGVPDALDNCPLAPNADQQNTDAALPGGDAQGDRCDDDDDADGHPDGADNCPFAPNADQRNTDAALPGGDPVGDACDNDDDADGVPDALDNCVVTPNPDQANNTKSGPDDGLGDVCDDDDDNDTVLDAMDNCPYDVNTNQTNTDRDDELASGGVVEGDVCDLDDDNDGLTDDEEAALGTEPTSPDSDLDTIGDAEEVSNPSDPADPVNNTDGDAVIDANDRDSDGDGLFDVDEAGDALLSTPPIDTDGDGIPNYRDRDSDDDGVLDGDDNCPLVANPPSRPGEPQADTDGDGKGDLCDGDSDNDGVLDSEDNCPLTPNSPPAAGEPQADADGDGLGDVCDPDADPDGDGLSNQDDNCPTHANPPAQPGDPQADLDDDGLGDACDPDIDGDAVANADDTCPLVATDAQEDGDGDGLGDACDNCPGDANADQGDENGDGLGDACDDDGDGVANHIDNCRDVENADQSDDDDDGVGDACEEPETSGAGGASGAGGASGAGGAGGAGGADATTSASSGGGTRPDFQGGCDCRMGSVPVSSAPWGLVLILAAALRRRGRRDRPRAA
;
A
#
# COMPACT_ATOMS: atom_id res chain seq x y z
N MET A 1 25.30 25.79 5.84
CA MET A 1 24.97 26.74 4.74
C MET A 1 26.10 27.76 4.58
N THR A 2 26.01 28.64 3.57
CA THR A 2 26.80 29.88 3.32
C THR A 2 28.17 29.78 2.61
N PHE A 3 28.54 30.92 2.02
CA PHE A 3 29.68 31.27 1.14
C PHE A 3 30.45 32.45 1.82
N PRO A 4 31.60 33.01 1.35
CA PRO A 4 32.07 33.21 -0.04
C PRO A 4 33.62 33.06 -0.24
N ALA A 5 34.35 33.49 -1.29
CA ALA A 5 34.10 34.35 -2.47
C ALA A 5 35.17 34.14 -3.59
N SER A 6 34.98 34.86 -4.72
CA SER A 6 36.02 35.41 -5.63
C SER A 6 36.49 34.59 -6.87
N PRO A 7 36.77 35.26 -8.04
CA PRO A 7 36.04 34.85 -9.25
C PRO A 7 36.72 34.95 -10.66
N SER A 8 35.95 34.53 -11.67
CA SER A 8 35.83 35.10 -13.04
C SER A 8 36.83 34.76 -14.19
N MET A 9 36.36 33.87 -15.09
CA MET A 9 36.25 33.92 -16.58
C MET A 9 36.85 35.11 -17.41
N PRO A 10 37.00 35.02 -18.79
CA PRO A 10 36.64 33.93 -19.74
C PRO A 10 37.65 33.62 -20.92
N ARG A 11 37.33 32.58 -21.74
CA ARG A 11 37.41 32.48 -23.24
C ARG A 11 38.30 31.40 -23.93
N ARG A 12 37.60 30.46 -24.59
CA ARG A 12 37.69 30.05 -26.03
C ARG A 12 38.89 29.26 -26.63
N ARG A 13 38.50 28.18 -27.34
CA ARG A 13 38.96 27.67 -28.68
C ARG A 13 40.22 26.81 -28.83
N ALA A 14 40.03 25.66 -29.50
CA ALA A 14 41.00 24.88 -30.29
C ALA A 14 41.24 25.50 -31.71
N PRO A 15 42.01 24.93 -32.67
CA PRO A 15 42.79 23.67 -32.68
C PRO A 15 44.20 23.69 -33.36
N ALA A 16 44.85 22.51 -33.42
CA ALA A 16 45.72 21.96 -34.50
C ALA A 16 47.24 22.31 -34.70
N GLY A 17 48.05 21.24 -34.82
CA GLY A 17 49.27 21.11 -35.68
C GLY A 17 50.64 21.60 -35.12
N PRO A 18 51.77 21.50 -35.88
CA PRO A 18 51.97 20.89 -37.22
C PRO A 18 53.29 20.06 -37.45
N ALA A 19 53.39 19.36 -38.60
CA ALA A 19 54.50 18.46 -39.01
C ALA A 19 55.69 19.10 -39.80
N ARG A 20 56.76 18.34 -40.16
CA ARG A 20 57.29 18.18 -41.58
C ARG A 20 58.65 17.47 -41.86
N ARG A 21 58.67 16.71 -42.99
CA ARG A 21 59.78 16.36 -43.96
C ARG A 21 60.85 15.29 -43.56
N GLY A 22 61.36 14.42 -44.46
CA GLY A 22 60.97 14.07 -45.86
C GLY A 22 62.10 13.52 -46.78
N LEU A 23 61.73 12.89 -47.93
CA LEU A 23 62.52 12.40 -49.11
C LEU A 23 63.33 11.07 -48.94
N VAL A 24 63.14 9.92 -49.64
CA VAL A 24 62.97 9.56 -51.10
C VAL A 24 64.30 9.34 -51.86
N PRO A 25 64.54 8.30 -52.72
CA PRO A 25 64.02 6.90 -52.82
C PRO A 25 65.14 5.86 -53.24
N LEU A 26 64.79 4.64 -53.74
CA LEU A 26 65.28 4.10 -55.05
C LEU A 26 64.70 2.71 -55.48
N LEU A 27 64.23 2.68 -56.74
CA LEU A 27 64.08 1.62 -57.78
C LEU A 27 64.69 0.21 -57.56
N ALA A 28 64.30 -0.88 -58.25
CA ALA A 28 63.22 -1.27 -59.21
C ALA A 28 63.35 -2.83 -59.39
N GLY A 29 62.40 -3.65 -59.83
CA GLY A 29 61.40 -3.54 -60.90
C GLY A 29 61.79 -4.39 -62.13
N LEU A 30 61.28 -5.63 -62.22
CA LEU A 30 61.13 -6.53 -63.40
C LEU A 30 60.32 -7.76 -62.89
N LEU A 31 59.25 -8.34 -63.45
CA LEU A 31 58.53 -8.41 -64.74
C LEU A 31 58.53 -9.85 -65.32
N ALA A 32 57.39 -10.53 -65.10
CA ALA A 32 56.76 -11.60 -65.88
C ALA A 32 57.38 -13.01 -66.02
N LEU A 33 56.55 -14.04 -65.74
CA LEU A 33 56.12 -15.18 -66.60
C LEU A 33 55.42 -16.22 -65.69
N VAL A 34 54.10 -16.18 -65.49
CA VAL A 34 53.03 -16.70 -66.37
C VAL A 34 53.05 -18.24 -66.54
N ALA A 35 52.28 -18.90 -65.69
CA ALA A 35 51.36 -19.99 -65.99
C ALA A 35 50.05 -19.70 -65.20
N PRO A 36 48.86 -20.14 -65.65
CA PRO A 36 47.60 -19.82 -64.98
C PRO A 36 47.33 -20.74 -63.78
N ALA A 37 46.63 -20.19 -62.78
CA ALA A 37 45.77 -20.93 -61.86
C ALA A 37 44.31 -20.52 -62.14
N PRO A 38 43.29 -21.27 -61.68
CA PRO A 38 41.87 -20.93 -61.83
C PRO A 38 41.43 -19.69 -61.04
N ALA A 39 40.11 -19.56 -60.83
CA ALA A 39 39.49 -18.43 -60.16
C ALA A 39 40.01 -18.20 -58.73
N ARG A 40 39.82 -16.96 -58.25
CA ARG A 40 39.73 -16.65 -56.82
C ARG A 40 38.29 -16.17 -56.63
N ALA A 41 37.43 -17.07 -56.16
CA ALA A 41 35.99 -16.86 -56.01
C ALA A 41 35.54 -17.41 -54.64
N ALA A 42 35.66 -18.71 -54.40
CA ALA A 42 35.44 -19.32 -53.08
C ALA A 42 36.43 -18.79 -52.03
N LEU A 43 35.90 -18.08 -51.02
CA LEU A 43 36.59 -17.66 -49.78
C LEU A 43 35.72 -16.82 -48.81
N TRP A 44 34.50 -16.43 -49.21
CA TRP A 44 33.51 -15.64 -48.45
C TRP A 44 32.10 -16.09 -48.88
N ASP A 45 31.90 -17.39 -48.76
CA ASP A 45 30.80 -18.23 -49.22
C ASP A 45 31.11 -19.54 -48.45
N VAL A 46 30.23 -20.00 -47.56
CA VAL A 46 30.57 -20.96 -46.46
C VAL A 46 29.81 -22.26 -46.62
N ASP A 47 28.50 -22.13 -46.75
CA ASP A 47 27.48 -23.10 -47.19
C ASP A 47 27.60 -23.47 -48.70
N ASN A 48 28.12 -22.58 -49.55
CA ASN A 48 28.22 -22.70 -51.02
C ASN A 48 26.94 -22.36 -51.80
N ASP A 49 26.06 -21.51 -51.28
CA ASP A 49 24.84 -21.03 -51.97
C ASP A 49 25.10 -20.13 -53.20
N GLN A 50 26.38 -19.76 -53.45
CA GLN A 50 26.86 -18.87 -54.52
C GLN A 50 26.54 -17.37 -54.32
N VAL A 51 25.94 -17.00 -53.19
CA VAL A 51 25.89 -15.66 -52.65
C VAL A 51 27.21 -15.43 -51.90
N ALA A 52 27.23 -14.72 -50.77
CA ALA A 52 28.46 -14.43 -50.04
C ALA A 52 28.14 -13.74 -48.71
N ASN A 53 28.67 -14.27 -47.60
CA ASN A 53 28.46 -13.95 -46.15
C ASN A 53 28.40 -12.47 -45.67
N TRP A 54 28.45 -11.50 -46.57
CA TRP A 54 28.45 -10.04 -46.34
C TRP A 54 27.33 -9.31 -47.11
N VAL A 55 26.52 -10.04 -47.87
CA VAL A 55 25.28 -9.64 -48.58
C VAL A 55 24.32 -10.84 -48.65
N ASP A 56 24.43 -11.69 -47.64
CA ASP A 56 23.89 -13.03 -47.51
C ASP A 56 23.20 -13.05 -46.16
N ASN A 57 21.93 -13.46 -46.13
CA ASN A 57 21.08 -13.38 -44.95
C ASN A 57 21.06 -14.67 -44.10
N CYS A 58 21.59 -15.80 -44.59
CA CYS A 58 21.85 -17.00 -43.78
C CYS A 58 23.29 -17.52 -43.90
N PRO A 59 24.33 -16.79 -43.44
CA PRO A 59 25.73 -17.03 -43.80
C PRO A 59 26.42 -18.34 -43.36
N GLU A 60 25.68 -19.29 -42.82
CA GLU A 60 26.13 -20.64 -42.44
C GLU A 60 25.12 -21.73 -42.87
N ILE A 61 24.03 -21.39 -43.58
CA ILE A 61 22.95 -22.29 -44.04
C ILE A 61 22.60 -21.98 -45.50
N TYR A 62 22.63 -23.00 -46.37
CA TYR A 62 22.47 -22.86 -47.82
C TYR A 62 21.09 -22.29 -48.22
N ASN A 63 21.02 -21.01 -48.63
CA ASN A 63 19.76 -20.35 -49.00
C ASN A 63 19.86 -19.48 -50.28
N PRO A 64 20.15 -20.08 -51.46
CA PRO A 64 20.50 -19.35 -52.70
C PRO A 64 19.40 -18.42 -53.25
N SER A 65 18.16 -18.53 -52.73
CA SER A 65 17.04 -17.64 -53.00
C SER A 65 17.20 -16.25 -52.37
N GLN A 66 17.85 -16.18 -51.20
CA GLN A 66 17.98 -14.98 -50.36
C GLN A 66 16.61 -14.32 -50.14
N TYR A 67 15.65 -15.16 -49.75
CA TYR A 67 14.31 -14.77 -49.37
C TYR A 67 14.31 -14.27 -47.91
N ASP A 68 13.35 -13.40 -47.62
CA ASP A 68 13.32 -12.40 -46.53
C ASP A 68 11.85 -11.97 -46.45
N GLY A 69 11.05 -12.77 -45.74
CA GLY A 69 9.58 -12.71 -45.71
C GLY A 69 9.01 -11.46 -45.03
N ASP A 70 9.46 -11.18 -43.81
CA ASP A 70 9.01 -10.08 -42.96
C ASP A 70 9.70 -8.74 -43.32
N GLY A 71 11.01 -8.77 -43.60
CA GLY A 71 11.89 -7.64 -43.83
C GLY A 71 12.90 -7.28 -42.71
N ASP A 72 13.28 -8.20 -41.80
CA ASP A 72 14.22 -7.98 -40.67
C ASP A 72 15.65 -7.61 -41.13
N GLU A 73 16.11 -8.19 -42.25
CA GLU A 73 17.51 -8.34 -42.72
C GLU A 73 18.17 -9.72 -42.41
N LEU A 74 17.48 -10.69 -41.77
CA LEU A 74 17.73 -12.14 -41.83
C LEU A 74 16.98 -12.80 -43.02
N GLY A 75 16.71 -14.11 -42.99
CA GLY A 75 15.93 -14.81 -44.02
C GLY A 75 15.44 -16.21 -43.61
N ASP A 76 14.37 -16.65 -44.27
CA ASP A 76 13.47 -17.75 -43.90
C ASP A 76 14.12 -19.16 -43.80
N ALA A 77 15.40 -19.29 -44.12
CA ALA A 77 16.17 -20.53 -43.98
C ALA A 77 16.97 -20.59 -42.67
N CYS A 78 16.96 -19.53 -41.88
CA CYS A 78 17.72 -19.40 -40.64
C CYS A 78 17.14 -18.42 -39.61
N ASP A 79 16.00 -17.78 -39.89
CA ASP A 79 15.21 -17.12 -38.85
C ASP A 79 14.58 -18.17 -37.93
N PRO A 80 14.29 -17.80 -36.67
CA PRO A 80 13.41 -18.57 -35.80
C PRO A 80 12.06 -17.87 -35.51
N ASP A 81 11.66 -16.81 -36.22
CA ASP A 81 10.38 -16.07 -36.06
C ASP A 81 9.95 -15.47 -37.42
N ASP A 82 9.72 -16.32 -38.44
CA ASP A 82 9.65 -16.00 -39.89
C ASP A 82 8.71 -14.84 -40.34
N ASP A 83 7.81 -14.33 -39.47
CA ASP A 83 6.85 -13.24 -39.78
C ASP A 83 6.85 -12.00 -38.84
N ASP A 84 7.67 -11.97 -37.77
CA ASP A 84 7.72 -10.94 -36.69
C ASP A 84 6.37 -10.76 -35.92
N ASP A 85 5.52 -11.80 -35.79
CA ASP A 85 4.47 -11.87 -34.75
C ASP A 85 5.09 -11.87 -33.34
N GLY A 86 6.25 -12.51 -33.18
CA GLY A 86 6.92 -12.75 -31.91
C GLY A 86 6.64 -14.13 -31.32
N THR A 87 6.36 -15.11 -32.19
CA THR A 87 6.08 -16.51 -31.86
C THR A 87 6.99 -17.39 -32.73
N PRO A 88 8.01 -18.07 -32.14
CA PRO A 88 8.94 -18.85 -32.94
C PRO A 88 8.30 -19.98 -33.72
N ASP A 89 8.78 -20.28 -34.94
CA ASP A 89 8.18 -21.27 -35.87
C ASP A 89 8.12 -22.71 -35.31
N ASP A 90 8.95 -23.08 -34.32
CA ASP A 90 8.82 -24.36 -33.60
C ASP A 90 7.62 -24.41 -32.60
N LEU A 91 6.92 -23.28 -32.46
CA LEU A 91 5.81 -23.01 -31.54
C LEU A 91 4.63 -22.24 -32.17
N ASP A 92 4.77 -21.66 -33.37
CA ASP A 92 3.64 -21.07 -34.10
C ASP A 92 2.77 -22.15 -34.78
N SER A 93 1.73 -21.71 -35.47
CA SER A 93 0.67 -22.54 -36.01
C SER A 93 -0.23 -21.82 -37.04
N ASP A 94 0.28 -20.84 -37.80
CA ASP A 94 -0.42 -20.06 -38.85
C ASP A 94 0.67 -19.32 -39.69
N ASP A 95 1.71 -20.04 -40.15
CA ASP A 95 3.05 -19.51 -40.52
C ASP A 95 3.04 -18.40 -41.61
N ASP A 96 2.00 -18.31 -42.45
CA ASP A 96 1.82 -17.25 -43.46
C ASP A 96 0.83 -16.14 -43.08
N ASN A 97 0.30 -16.22 -41.86
CA ASN A 97 -0.64 -15.31 -41.19
C ASN A 97 -1.95 -15.05 -41.99
N ASP A 98 -2.39 -15.97 -42.86
CA ASP A 98 -3.68 -15.83 -43.59
C ASP A 98 -4.93 -16.18 -42.77
N SER A 99 -4.75 -16.70 -41.54
CA SER A 99 -5.76 -17.20 -40.61
C SER A 99 -6.27 -18.62 -40.92
N ILE A 100 -5.33 -19.51 -41.28
CA ILE A 100 -5.51 -20.96 -41.37
C ILE A 100 -4.27 -21.64 -40.79
N PRO A 101 -4.41 -22.38 -39.68
CA PRO A 101 -3.30 -23.16 -39.17
C PRO A 101 -2.76 -24.18 -40.15
N ASP A 102 -1.45 -24.33 -40.22
CA ASP A 102 -0.65 -25.17 -41.14
C ASP A 102 -1.11 -26.63 -41.12
N VAL A 103 -1.55 -27.10 -39.96
CA VAL A 103 -2.13 -28.44 -39.76
C VAL A 103 -3.49 -28.66 -40.47
N ASP A 104 -4.13 -27.58 -40.92
CA ASP A 104 -5.40 -27.50 -41.67
C ASP A 104 -5.23 -26.80 -43.05
N ASP A 105 -4.02 -26.31 -43.41
CA ASP A 105 -3.69 -25.71 -44.72
C ASP A 105 -2.86 -26.67 -45.63
N LEU A 106 -2.69 -26.29 -46.90
CA LEU A 106 -2.02 -27.08 -47.95
C LEU A 106 -0.86 -26.33 -48.63
N CYS A 107 -0.63 -25.06 -48.32
CA CYS A 107 0.53 -24.28 -48.72
C CYS A 107 1.02 -23.36 -47.57
N PRO A 108 1.50 -23.89 -46.42
CA PRO A 108 1.68 -23.12 -45.17
C PRO A 108 2.49 -21.83 -45.21
N THR A 109 3.35 -21.63 -46.22
CA THR A 109 4.28 -20.49 -46.34
C THR A 109 3.87 -19.50 -47.44
N MET A 110 2.59 -19.47 -47.86
CA MET A 110 2.16 -18.83 -49.12
C MET A 110 0.74 -18.20 -49.04
N PRO A 111 0.62 -16.95 -48.51
CA PRO A 111 -0.66 -16.39 -48.05
C PRO A 111 -1.77 -16.39 -49.11
N GLY A 112 -2.84 -17.18 -48.90
CA GLY A 112 -3.81 -17.45 -49.97
C GLY A 112 -5.18 -18.07 -49.61
N GLY A 113 -5.26 -18.89 -48.57
CA GLY A 113 -6.51 -19.39 -47.97
C GLY A 113 -6.79 -20.87 -48.24
N HIS A 114 -5.77 -21.74 -48.25
CA HIS A 114 -5.72 -22.99 -49.03
C HIS A 114 -6.24 -24.26 -48.32
N ARG A 115 -7.45 -24.16 -47.78
CA ARG A 115 -8.17 -25.23 -47.05
C ARG A 115 -8.44 -26.50 -47.86
N ASP A 116 -8.34 -27.65 -47.19
CA ASP A 116 -8.78 -28.98 -47.67
C ASP A 116 -10.28 -29.01 -48.06
N GLY A 117 -10.58 -28.75 -49.33
CA GLY A 117 -11.97 -28.58 -49.79
C GLY A 117 -12.19 -28.55 -51.31
N PRO A 118 -13.23 -29.24 -51.85
CA PRO A 118 -13.45 -29.40 -53.29
C PRO A 118 -14.08 -28.19 -54.00
N GLU A 119 -13.94 -26.97 -53.47
CA GLU A 119 -14.57 -25.73 -54.01
C GLU A 119 -13.62 -24.51 -54.11
N GLY A 120 -12.32 -24.74 -54.30
CA GLY A 120 -11.30 -23.67 -54.41
C GLY A 120 -10.24 -23.88 -55.50
N ASP A 121 -9.05 -24.27 -55.08
CA ASP A 121 -7.82 -23.64 -55.59
C ASP A 121 -7.01 -24.46 -56.60
N GLY A 122 -7.43 -25.70 -56.86
CA GLY A 122 -7.26 -26.30 -58.16
C GLY A 122 -5.95 -27.05 -58.44
N ASP A 123 -5.53 -27.91 -57.51
CA ASP A 123 -4.79 -29.15 -57.86
C ASP A 123 -5.23 -29.68 -59.24
N ARG A 124 -4.25 -29.89 -60.11
CA ARG A 124 -4.42 -30.11 -61.54
C ARG A 124 -4.27 -31.58 -61.96
N ASP A 125 -3.55 -32.39 -61.20
CA ASP A 125 -3.20 -33.75 -61.58
C ASP A 125 -3.49 -34.82 -60.50
N GLY A 126 -3.58 -34.44 -59.23
CA GLY A 126 -4.19 -35.23 -58.16
C GLY A 126 -3.25 -35.83 -57.12
N ASP A 127 -2.09 -35.23 -56.82
CA ASP A 127 -1.22 -35.62 -55.70
C ASP A 127 -1.71 -35.11 -54.34
N GLY A 128 -2.28 -33.91 -54.29
CA GLY A 128 -2.75 -33.24 -53.07
C GLY A 128 -2.15 -31.85 -52.86
N VAL A 129 -1.19 -31.41 -53.68
CA VAL A 129 -0.59 -30.08 -53.59
C VAL A 129 -1.36 -29.10 -54.49
N PRO A 130 -1.75 -27.91 -54.01
CA PRO A 130 -2.43 -26.92 -54.85
C PRO A 130 -1.53 -26.35 -55.96
N ASP A 131 -2.12 -26.07 -57.15
CA ASP A 131 -1.56 -25.41 -58.36
C ASP A 131 -0.76 -24.10 -58.13
N ALA A 132 -0.73 -23.61 -56.89
CA ALA A 132 -0.11 -22.38 -56.39
C ALA A 132 1.24 -22.60 -55.68
N CYS A 133 1.43 -23.72 -54.98
CA CYS A 133 2.68 -24.09 -54.30
C CYS A 133 3.28 -25.44 -54.80
N ASP A 134 2.51 -26.20 -55.59
CA ASP A 134 2.99 -27.32 -56.42
C ASP A 134 4.16 -26.86 -57.31
N ASN A 135 5.31 -27.53 -57.16
CA ASN A 135 6.54 -27.18 -57.90
C ASN A 135 6.66 -27.90 -59.25
N CYS A 136 5.72 -28.80 -59.59
CA CYS A 136 5.59 -29.40 -60.92
C CYS A 136 4.16 -29.43 -61.49
N PRO A 137 3.41 -28.31 -61.62
CA PRO A 137 1.96 -28.30 -61.87
C PRO A 137 1.43 -29.06 -63.09
N GLY A 138 1.22 -30.37 -62.96
CA GLY A 138 0.94 -31.30 -64.05
C GLY A 138 1.76 -32.61 -64.06
N TYR A 139 2.59 -32.91 -63.04
CA TYR A 139 3.37 -34.14 -62.91
C TYR A 139 3.28 -34.93 -61.58
N SER A 140 2.40 -34.58 -60.63
CA SER A 140 2.00 -35.45 -59.51
C SER A 140 3.16 -35.99 -58.66
N ASN A 141 3.64 -35.17 -57.72
CA ASN A 141 4.76 -35.44 -56.82
C ASN A 141 4.37 -35.11 -55.37
N GLU A 142 3.71 -36.08 -54.72
CA GLU A 142 3.30 -36.06 -53.30
C GLU A 142 4.45 -35.73 -52.31
N ASP A 143 5.70 -35.80 -52.75
CA ASP A 143 6.93 -35.51 -52.00
C ASP A 143 7.57 -34.15 -52.30
N GLN A 144 7.09 -33.39 -53.30
CA GLN A 144 7.58 -32.05 -53.69
C GLN A 144 9.10 -31.94 -53.89
N LEU A 145 9.80 -33.05 -54.15
CA LEU A 145 11.27 -33.09 -54.14
C LEU A 145 11.89 -32.18 -55.22
N ASP A 146 12.71 -31.24 -54.77
CA ASP A 146 13.48 -30.27 -55.57
C ASP A 146 14.93 -30.33 -55.06
N SER A 147 15.87 -30.72 -55.92
CA SER A 147 17.26 -30.99 -55.53
C SER A 147 18.27 -29.90 -55.94
N ASP A 148 17.85 -28.89 -56.70
CA ASP A 148 18.68 -27.72 -57.01
C ASP A 148 18.15 -26.40 -56.42
N GLY A 149 16.91 -26.40 -55.90
CA GLY A 149 16.28 -25.24 -55.29
C GLY A 149 15.79 -24.18 -56.29
N ASP A 150 15.70 -24.50 -57.59
CA ASP A 150 15.16 -23.62 -58.65
C ASP A 150 13.67 -23.27 -58.44
N GLY A 151 12.95 -24.05 -57.63
CA GLY A 151 11.50 -23.95 -57.40
C GLY A 151 10.71 -24.76 -58.42
N GLN A 152 11.25 -25.91 -58.85
CA GLN A 152 10.76 -26.69 -59.99
C GLN A 152 11.17 -28.17 -59.86
N GLY A 153 10.32 -28.98 -59.22
CA GLY A 153 10.70 -30.30 -58.72
C GLY A 153 11.26 -31.29 -59.74
N ASN A 154 11.97 -32.30 -59.21
CA ASN A 154 12.74 -33.30 -59.94
C ASN A 154 11.89 -34.10 -60.96
N LEU A 155 10.56 -34.18 -60.80
CA LEU A 155 9.69 -34.89 -61.76
C LEU A 155 9.39 -34.10 -63.04
N CYS A 156 9.64 -32.78 -63.08
CA CYS A 156 9.35 -31.94 -64.24
C CYS A 156 10.57 -31.27 -64.89
N ILE A 157 11.71 -31.17 -64.19
CA ILE A 157 13.02 -30.86 -64.80
C ILE A 157 13.67 -32.11 -65.44
N ASN A 158 14.91 -31.99 -65.92
CA ASN A 158 15.67 -33.03 -66.63
C ASN A 158 17.18 -32.85 -66.33
N ASP A 159 17.51 -32.34 -65.15
CA ASP A 159 18.80 -31.77 -64.71
C ASP A 159 18.66 -31.51 -63.18
N ASN A 160 18.24 -32.53 -62.41
CA ASN A 160 17.57 -32.37 -61.10
C ASN A 160 18.33 -31.57 -60.03
N ASP A 161 19.65 -31.55 -60.11
CA ASP A 161 20.57 -30.96 -59.15
C ASP A 161 21.30 -29.72 -59.72
N GLY A 162 20.92 -29.28 -60.93
CA GLY A 162 21.45 -28.09 -61.57
C GLY A 162 22.91 -28.17 -62.03
N ASP A 163 23.59 -29.31 -61.89
CA ASP A 163 25.02 -29.49 -62.25
C ASP A 163 25.24 -29.32 -63.78
N GLY A 164 24.24 -29.69 -64.57
CA GLY A 164 24.15 -29.49 -66.01
C GLY A 164 24.45 -30.71 -66.89
N ASP A 165 24.61 -31.92 -66.33
CA ASP A 165 24.88 -33.15 -67.08
C ASP A 165 23.71 -34.15 -67.26
N VAL A 166 22.47 -33.77 -66.91
CA VAL A 166 21.17 -34.43 -67.16
C VAL A 166 21.06 -35.91 -66.73
N ASP A 167 20.14 -36.19 -65.79
CA ASP A 167 19.79 -37.45 -65.08
C ASP A 167 19.94 -38.81 -65.80
N ASN A 168 19.95 -38.86 -67.13
CA ASN A 168 20.14 -40.08 -67.92
C ASN A 168 21.59 -40.28 -68.42
N ARG A 169 22.53 -39.46 -67.95
CA ARG A 169 23.98 -39.56 -68.18
C ARG A 169 24.82 -39.26 -66.94
N ASP A 170 24.12 -38.96 -65.86
CA ASP A 170 24.63 -38.57 -64.56
C ASP A 170 24.64 -39.81 -63.64
N ASN A 171 25.72 -39.99 -62.87
CA ASN A 171 25.87 -41.07 -61.89
C ASN A 171 25.49 -40.67 -60.46
N CYS A 172 25.13 -39.40 -60.20
CA CYS A 172 24.62 -38.90 -58.93
C CYS A 172 23.37 -38.02 -59.09
N ILE A 173 22.36 -38.52 -59.82
CA ILE A 173 21.03 -37.95 -60.22
C ILE A 173 20.35 -36.85 -59.37
N ASN A 174 20.70 -36.62 -58.10
CA ASN A 174 20.14 -35.58 -57.21
C ASN A 174 21.23 -34.88 -56.36
N ILE A 175 22.54 -35.01 -56.67
CA ILE A 175 23.68 -34.52 -55.87
C ILE A 175 24.81 -34.01 -56.80
N PRO A 176 25.06 -32.68 -56.88
CA PRO A 176 25.88 -32.07 -57.94
C PRO A 176 27.32 -32.59 -58.04
N ASN A 177 27.70 -33.19 -59.19
CA ASN A 177 29.04 -33.74 -59.40
C ASN A 177 29.61 -33.55 -60.83
N GLU A 178 29.88 -32.29 -61.23
CA GLU A 178 30.39 -31.84 -62.56
C GLU A 178 31.52 -32.69 -63.20
N ASP A 179 32.30 -33.46 -62.41
CA ASP A 179 33.40 -34.29 -62.88
C ASP A 179 33.07 -35.77 -63.10
N GLN A 180 31.93 -36.25 -62.58
CA GLN A 180 31.37 -37.59 -62.81
C GLN A 180 32.40 -38.71 -62.53
N ASN A 181 33.07 -38.61 -61.37
CA ASN A 181 33.97 -39.67 -60.90
C ASN A 181 33.17 -40.90 -60.40
N ASP A 182 33.82 -42.05 -60.51
CA ASP A 182 33.40 -43.41 -60.13
C ASP A 182 34.72 -44.21 -60.13
N GLU A 183 35.42 -44.29 -58.99
CA GLU A 183 36.77 -44.90 -58.91
C GLU A 183 36.74 -46.44 -59.06
N ASP A 184 35.62 -47.10 -58.77
CA ASP A 184 35.52 -48.56 -58.80
C ASP A 184 34.86 -49.18 -60.07
N ASP A 185 34.20 -48.36 -60.91
CA ASP A 185 33.36 -48.64 -62.10
C ASP A 185 31.92 -49.21 -61.77
N ASP A 186 31.22 -48.76 -60.73
CA ASP A 186 29.91 -49.26 -60.23
C ASP A 186 28.67 -48.81 -61.05
N ASP A 187 28.77 -47.72 -61.81
CA ASP A 187 27.67 -46.92 -62.41
C ASP A 187 26.97 -45.94 -61.41
N ILE A 188 27.44 -45.83 -60.16
CA ILE A 188 27.13 -44.75 -59.17
C ILE A 188 28.41 -43.89 -58.96
N GLY A 189 28.29 -42.63 -58.52
CA GLY A 189 29.43 -41.71 -58.43
C GLY A 189 29.99 -41.43 -57.03
N ASP A 190 31.29 -41.12 -56.97
CA ASP A 190 32.05 -40.80 -55.73
C ASP A 190 31.38 -39.76 -54.80
N ALA A 191 30.46 -38.93 -55.31
CA ALA A 191 29.77 -37.87 -54.60
C ALA A 191 28.45 -38.31 -53.92
N CYS A 192 27.93 -39.49 -54.26
CA CYS A 192 26.67 -40.05 -53.78
C CYS A 192 26.75 -41.55 -53.43
N ASP A 193 27.93 -42.15 -53.53
CA ASP A 193 28.22 -43.53 -53.18
C ASP A 193 28.59 -43.64 -51.68
N ASN A 194 27.89 -44.52 -50.95
CA ASN A 194 28.15 -44.84 -49.55
C ASN A 194 29.22 -45.93 -49.31
N CYS A 195 29.85 -46.47 -50.37
CA CYS A 195 31.12 -47.22 -50.29
C CYS A 195 32.07 -46.95 -51.48
N PRO A 196 32.66 -45.74 -51.65
CA PRO A 196 33.45 -45.32 -52.85
C PRO A 196 34.73 -46.13 -53.21
N GLU A 197 35.08 -47.19 -52.48
CA GLU A 197 36.15 -48.13 -52.86
C GLU A 197 35.65 -49.60 -53.03
N ASP A 198 34.39 -49.93 -52.74
CA ASP A 198 33.94 -51.32 -52.44
C ASP A 198 32.54 -51.75 -52.98
N ARG A 199 32.20 -51.36 -54.22
CA ARG A 199 31.18 -51.95 -55.13
C ARG A 199 29.86 -52.43 -54.52
N ASN A 200 28.88 -51.54 -54.51
CA ASN A 200 27.56 -51.79 -53.98
C ASN A 200 26.45 -51.16 -54.85
N ASP A 201 26.17 -51.73 -56.05
CA ASP A 201 25.21 -51.26 -57.08
C ASP A 201 23.76 -50.97 -56.58
N SER A 202 23.47 -51.19 -55.30
CA SER A 202 22.18 -50.99 -54.63
C SER A 202 22.19 -50.01 -53.46
N GLN A 203 23.35 -49.44 -53.09
CA GLN A 203 23.52 -48.47 -51.98
C GLN A 203 22.77 -48.91 -50.71
N TYR A 204 22.91 -50.19 -50.38
CA TYR A 204 22.18 -50.76 -49.25
C TYR A 204 22.99 -50.52 -47.98
N ASP A 205 22.33 -49.85 -47.05
CA ASP A 205 22.75 -49.45 -45.72
C ASP A 205 21.61 -49.93 -44.80
N GLY A 206 21.96 -50.75 -43.81
CA GLY A 206 21.02 -51.43 -42.92
C GLY A 206 20.54 -50.58 -41.75
N ASP A 207 21.26 -49.49 -41.48
CA ASP A 207 21.29 -48.70 -40.24
C ASP A 207 20.76 -47.28 -40.50
N ALA A 208 20.93 -46.83 -41.75
CA ALA A 208 20.78 -45.48 -42.28
C ALA A 208 21.81 -44.47 -41.72
N ASP A 209 23.10 -44.83 -41.73
CA ASP A 209 24.20 -43.99 -41.25
C ASP A 209 25.00 -43.27 -42.36
N GLY A 210 24.86 -43.69 -43.62
CA GLY A 210 25.63 -43.15 -44.74
C GLY A 210 26.88 -43.95 -45.10
N VAL A 211 27.10 -45.13 -44.50
CA VAL A 211 28.11 -46.13 -44.86
C VAL A 211 27.39 -47.41 -45.31
N GLY A 212 27.75 -47.97 -46.46
CA GLY A 212 27.06 -49.16 -46.97
C GLY A 212 27.47 -50.46 -46.26
N ASP A 213 26.54 -51.44 -46.21
CA ASP A 213 26.73 -52.86 -45.77
C ASP A 213 27.96 -53.57 -46.38
N ALA A 214 28.57 -52.99 -47.42
CA ALA A 214 29.71 -53.52 -48.14
C ALA A 214 31.07 -53.11 -47.55
N CYS A 215 31.15 -51.97 -46.86
CA CYS A 215 32.40 -51.38 -46.35
C CYS A 215 32.40 -51.09 -44.83
N ASP A 216 31.21 -50.96 -44.22
CA ASP A 216 30.98 -50.92 -42.77
C ASP A 216 31.45 -52.20 -42.05
N ARG A 217 31.91 -52.06 -40.80
CA ARG A 217 32.40 -53.15 -39.93
C ARG A 217 31.56 -53.32 -38.65
N CYS A 218 30.72 -52.34 -38.30
CA CYS A 218 29.90 -52.34 -37.08
C CYS A 218 28.41 -52.74 -37.28
N LEU A 219 27.96 -52.98 -38.52
CA LEU A 219 26.75 -53.71 -38.95
C LEU A 219 25.56 -53.67 -37.97
N GLY A 220 24.82 -52.57 -37.95
CA GLY A 220 23.70 -52.31 -37.05
C GLY A 220 24.02 -51.26 -35.96
N ILE A 221 25.12 -50.52 -36.09
CA ILE A 221 25.58 -49.43 -35.23
C ILE A 221 26.06 -48.28 -36.14
N VAL A 222 25.30 -47.19 -36.13
CA VAL A 222 25.50 -45.96 -36.92
C VAL A 222 26.91 -45.40 -36.70
N ASN A 223 27.75 -45.40 -37.75
CA ASN A 223 29.16 -45.03 -37.69
C ASN A 223 29.67 -44.28 -38.94
N LEU A 224 30.99 -44.05 -39.02
CA LEU A 224 31.67 -43.34 -40.11
C LEU A 224 32.94 -44.08 -40.61
N GLY A 225 33.00 -45.40 -40.44
CA GLY A 225 34.04 -46.30 -40.96
C GLY A 225 35.48 -46.00 -40.53
N SER A 226 35.66 -45.38 -39.35
CA SER A 226 36.97 -45.00 -38.79
C SER A 226 37.52 -46.10 -37.90
N ASP A 227 38.82 -46.35 -37.99
CA ASP A 227 39.61 -47.39 -37.30
C ASP A 227 40.90 -46.67 -36.84
N ALA A 228 40.94 -46.27 -35.56
CA ALA A 228 41.93 -45.34 -35.02
C ALA A 228 43.30 -45.99 -34.74
N ASP A 229 43.32 -47.25 -34.32
CA ASP A 229 44.52 -47.95 -33.84
C ASP A 229 45.08 -48.99 -34.84
N GLY A 230 44.21 -49.54 -35.71
CA GLY A 230 44.51 -50.52 -36.75
C GLY A 230 44.17 -51.99 -36.44
N ASP A 231 43.32 -52.29 -35.44
CA ASP A 231 42.95 -53.66 -35.05
C ASP A 231 41.95 -54.37 -35.99
N GLN A 232 41.18 -53.60 -36.78
CA GLN A 232 40.10 -53.98 -37.73
C GLN A 232 38.65 -54.00 -37.18
N VAL A 233 38.38 -53.47 -36.00
CA VAL A 233 37.08 -52.96 -35.55
C VAL A 233 36.99 -51.46 -35.89
N ASP A 234 35.78 -50.90 -36.04
CA ASP A 234 35.61 -49.45 -36.25
C ASP A 234 35.26 -48.75 -34.92
N ASP A 235 35.73 -47.53 -34.71
CA ASP A 235 35.69 -46.74 -33.46
C ASP A 235 34.32 -46.67 -32.76
N ALA A 236 33.22 -46.93 -33.47
CA ALA A 236 31.85 -46.90 -32.96
C ALA A 236 31.36 -48.22 -32.33
N CYS A 237 32.11 -49.32 -32.49
CA CYS A 237 31.86 -50.60 -31.84
C CYS A 237 33.13 -51.27 -31.28
N ASP A 238 34.20 -50.48 -31.12
CA ASP A 238 35.43 -50.87 -30.44
C ASP A 238 35.41 -50.40 -28.98
N ASN A 239 35.47 -51.35 -28.03
CA ASN A 239 35.54 -51.05 -26.60
C ASN A 239 36.95 -50.66 -26.09
N CYS A 240 37.96 -50.56 -26.98
CA CYS A 240 39.29 -50.02 -26.71
C CYS A 240 39.91 -49.25 -27.90
N ILE A 241 39.24 -48.19 -28.38
CA ILE A 241 39.58 -47.29 -29.52
C ILE A 241 41.08 -46.91 -29.70
N ASP A 242 41.92 -46.99 -28.66
CA ASP A 242 43.37 -46.68 -28.69
C ASP A 242 44.31 -47.92 -28.48
N ALA A 243 43.81 -49.18 -28.41
CA ALA A 243 44.56 -50.31 -27.78
C ALA A 243 44.33 -51.80 -28.22
N ASP A 244 44.45 -52.14 -29.52
CA ASP A 244 44.68 -53.46 -30.19
C ASP A 244 44.05 -54.69 -29.50
N ASN A 245 42.74 -54.88 -29.66
CA ASN A 245 41.95 -55.93 -29.03
C ASN A 245 40.96 -56.64 -30.00
N GLU A 246 41.47 -57.26 -31.08
CA GLU A 246 40.71 -57.96 -32.16
C GLU A 246 39.65 -59.00 -31.67
N ASP A 247 39.68 -59.39 -30.39
CA ASP A 247 38.69 -60.28 -29.77
C ASP A 247 37.65 -59.62 -28.86
N GLN A 248 37.71 -58.30 -28.61
CA GLN A 248 36.72 -57.47 -27.93
C GLN A 248 36.20 -58.15 -26.65
N ASN A 249 37.13 -58.53 -25.77
CA ASN A 249 36.80 -59.08 -24.46
C ASN A 249 36.51 -57.95 -23.46
N ASP A 250 35.55 -58.26 -22.60
CA ASP A 250 35.02 -57.52 -21.47
C ASP A 250 34.47 -58.67 -20.57
N GLU A 251 34.99 -58.84 -19.34
CA GLU A 251 34.68 -59.98 -18.44
C GLU A 251 33.65 -59.60 -17.35
N ASP A 252 33.35 -58.31 -17.13
CA ASP A 252 32.38 -57.83 -16.13
C ASP A 252 31.17 -57.04 -16.69
N ASP A 253 31.09 -56.85 -18.01
CA ASP A 253 30.04 -56.22 -18.81
C ASP A 253 29.91 -54.68 -18.57
N ASP A 254 31.02 -53.91 -18.69
CA ASP A 254 31.08 -52.44 -18.46
C ASP A 254 31.19 -51.51 -19.70
N ASP A 255 31.22 -52.07 -20.91
CA ASP A 255 31.43 -51.35 -22.19
C ASP A 255 32.87 -50.80 -22.43
N ILE A 256 33.84 -51.06 -21.54
CA ILE A 256 35.31 -50.91 -21.75
C ILE A 256 35.96 -52.30 -21.90
N GLY A 257 37.04 -52.42 -22.68
CA GLY A 257 37.68 -53.72 -22.92
C GLY A 257 38.85 -54.08 -21.98
N ASP A 258 39.02 -55.38 -21.72
CA ASP A 258 40.14 -56.07 -21.01
C ASP A 258 41.56 -55.51 -21.30
N ALA A 259 41.74 -54.85 -22.45
CA ALA A 259 43.02 -54.39 -22.98
C ALA A 259 43.37 -52.93 -22.64
N CYS A 260 42.36 -52.10 -22.35
CA CYS A 260 42.48 -50.68 -22.03
C CYS A 260 41.97 -50.35 -20.61
N ASP A 261 41.09 -51.19 -20.07
CA ASP A 261 40.51 -51.06 -18.74
C ASP A 261 41.56 -51.14 -17.60
N ASN A 262 41.38 -50.27 -16.59
CA ASN A 262 42.17 -50.20 -15.36
C ASN A 262 41.59 -51.00 -14.16
N CYS A 263 40.36 -51.54 -14.25
CA CYS A 263 39.78 -52.47 -13.27
C CYS A 263 39.13 -53.78 -13.82
N PRO A 264 39.84 -54.68 -14.56
CA PRO A 264 39.25 -55.83 -15.30
C PRO A 264 38.70 -57.03 -14.48
N ASP A 265 37.99 -56.76 -13.40
CA ASP A 265 37.26 -57.69 -12.53
C ASP A 265 36.08 -56.97 -11.78
N GLU A 266 35.96 -55.62 -11.80
CA GLU A 266 34.87 -54.82 -11.17
C GLU A 266 34.55 -53.50 -12.00
N PRO A 267 33.34 -53.33 -12.59
CA PRO A 267 33.00 -52.30 -13.60
C PRO A 267 33.26 -50.81 -13.28
N ASN A 268 33.84 -50.05 -14.24
CA ASN A 268 34.01 -48.60 -14.18
C ASN A 268 34.13 -47.91 -15.57
N ASP A 269 32.99 -47.65 -16.21
CA ASP A 269 32.89 -47.01 -17.53
C ASP A 269 33.45 -45.56 -17.62
N ASP A 270 33.80 -44.92 -16.48
CA ASP A 270 34.49 -43.63 -16.46
C ASP A 270 36.04 -43.72 -16.45
N GLN A 271 36.59 -44.91 -16.19
CA GLN A 271 38.02 -45.20 -16.12
C GLN A 271 38.81 -44.25 -15.21
N LEU A 272 38.17 -43.70 -14.18
CA LEU A 272 38.81 -42.75 -13.29
C LEU A 272 39.95 -43.42 -12.50
N ASN A 273 41.11 -42.75 -12.50
CA ASN A 273 42.17 -42.99 -11.55
C ASN A 273 42.60 -41.60 -11.00
N THR A 274 42.57 -41.46 -9.68
CA THR A 274 42.94 -40.23 -8.96
C THR A 274 44.44 -40.18 -8.59
N ASP A 275 45.12 -41.34 -8.51
CA ASP A 275 46.50 -41.47 -8.01
C ASP A 275 47.66 -41.47 -9.04
N GLU A 276 47.41 -41.54 -10.36
CA GLU A 276 48.38 -41.93 -11.42
C GLU A 276 49.62 -41.03 -11.42
N LEU A 277 49.41 -39.77 -11.02
CA LEU A 277 50.41 -38.70 -11.02
C LEU A 277 50.90 -38.34 -9.60
N LEU A 278 50.34 -38.96 -8.56
CA LEU A 278 50.59 -38.65 -7.15
C LEU A 278 51.84 -39.35 -6.59
N PRO A 279 52.44 -38.85 -5.50
CA PRO A 279 53.74 -39.35 -5.00
C PRO A 279 53.72 -40.71 -4.25
N GLY A 280 52.68 -41.52 -4.45
CA GLY A 280 52.48 -42.82 -3.81
C GLY A 280 51.93 -43.91 -4.75
N GLY A 281 51.06 -43.51 -5.67
CA GLY A 281 50.11 -44.34 -6.40
C GLY A 281 50.63 -45.29 -7.48
N ASP A 282 49.70 -46.03 -8.09
CA ASP A 282 50.00 -46.97 -9.19
C ASP A 282 49.18 -46.86 -10.49
N ALA A 283 48.22 -47.75 -10.76
CA ALA A 283 47.52 -47.84 -12.06
C ALA A 283 46.21 -48.67 -12.03
N LEU A 284 45.59 -48.83 -10.86
CA LEU A 284 44.22 -49.35 -10.72
C LEU A 284 43.24 -48.17 -10.86
N GLY A 285 42.01 -48.38 -11.29
CA GLY A 285 40.97 -47.34 -11.20
C GLY A 285 40.44 -47.17 -9.77
N ASP A 286 39.80 -46.03 -9.50
CA ASP A 286 39.15 -45.70 -8.21
C ASP A 286 38.01 -46.68 -7.85
N ALA A 287 37.59 -47.54 -8.80
CA ALA A 287 36.63 -48.62 -8.53
C ALA A 287 37.27 -49.89 -7.93
N CYS A 288 38.60 -50.04 -7.99
CA CYS A 288 39.31 -51.26 -7.59
C CYS A 288 40.62 -51.08 -6.81
N ASP A 289 41.01 -49.85 -6.45
CA ASP A 289 42.01 -49.63 -5.39
C ASP A 289 41.41 -49.79 -3.96
N ASP A 290 42.24 -49.63 -2.94
CA ASP A 290 41.92 -49.60 -1.49
C ASP A 290 42.46 -48.27 -0.84
N ASP A 291 42.94 -47.29 -1.64
CA ASP A 291 43.71 -46.09 -1.22
C ASP A 291 43.71 -45.03 -2.38
N ASP A 292 42.53 -44.63 -2.90
CA ASP A 292 42.32 -43.93 -4.21
C ASP A 292 43.19 -42.68 -4.51
N ASP A 293 43.75 -42.02 -3.49
CA ASP A 293 44.62 -40.84 -3.64
C ASP A 293 46.09 -41.07 -3.20
N ALA A 294 46.38 -42.29 -2.73
CA ALA A 294 47.66 -42.76 -2.22
C ALA A 294 48.28 -41.94 -1.06
N ASP A 295 47.46 -41.30 -0.23
CA ASP A 295 47.77 -40.77 1.09
C ASP A 295 48.41 -41.83 2.01
N GLY A 296 47.80 -43.02 2.03
CA GLY A 296 48.05 -44.09 3.00
C GLY A 296 46.94 -44.30 4.05
N ALA A 297 45.78 -43.67 3.86
CA ALA A 297 44.54 -43.90 4.59
C ALA A 297 43.49 -44.51 3.63
N PRO A 298 43.04 -45.76 3.86
CA PRO A 298 42.07 -46.39 2.97
C PRO A 298 40.72 -45.68 3.00
N ASP A 299 40.15 -45.37 1.84
CA ASP A 299 38.85 -44.73 1.55
C ASP A 299 37.70 -45.17 2.48
N ALA A 300 37.57 -46.47 2.76
CA ALA A 300 36.61 -47.00 3.75
C ALA A 300 36.83 -46.53 5.22
N SER A 301 37.83 -45.69 5.46
CA SER A 301 38.21 -45.05 6.72
C SER A 301 38.81 -43.65 6.54
N ASP A 302 38.82 -43.13 5.31
CA ASP A 302 39.32 -41.80 4.95
C ASP A 302 38.20 -40.75 5.09
N ASN A 303 38.54 -39.50 5.41
CA ASN A 303 37.61 -38.38 5.41
C ASN A 303 37.70 -37.46 4.17
N CYS A 304 38.72 -37.62 3.33
CA CYS A 304 38.86 -37.05 2.00
C CYS A 304 39.33 -38.09 0.95
N PRO A 305 38.58 -39.17 0.66
CA PRO A 305 39.02 -40.30 -0.17
C PRO A 305 39.71 -40.00 -1.52
N LEU A 306 39.46 -38.84 -2.13
CA LEU A 306 39.98 -38.44 -3.45
C LEU A 306 40.95 -37.24 -3.37
N LEU A 307 41.48 -36.87 -2.20
CA LEU A 307 42.29 -35.66 -2.03
C LEU A 307 43.27 -35.71 -0.83
N PRO A 308 44.59 -35.91 -1.05
CA PRO A 308 45.51 -36.39 0.00
C PRO A 308 45.67 -35.49 1.22
N ASN A 309 45.25 -35.99 2.39
CA ASN A 309 45.31 -35.29 3.67
C ASN A 309 45.93 -36.14 4.83
N PRO A 310 47.24 -36.50 4.81
CA PRO A 310 47.78 -37.62 5.62
C PRO A 310 47.89 -37.44 7.15
N ASP A 311 47.29 -36.39 7.70
CA ASP A 311 47.01 -36.23 9.12
C ASP A 311 45.52 -36.44 9.50
N GLN A 312 44.63 -36.59 8.51
CA GLN A 312 43.20 -36.87 8.63
C GLN A 312 42.55 -35.87 9.59
N LEU A 313 42.79 -34.59 9.29
CA LEU A 313 42.22 -33.50 10.04
C LEU A 313 40.75 -33.31 9.61
N ASN A 314 39.93 -33.10 10.62
CA ASN A 314 38.58 -32.61 10.54
C ASN A 314 38.45 -31.67 11.75
N THR A 315 37.98 -30.45 11.52
CA THR A 315 37.79 -29.43 12.56
C THR A 315 36.35 -29.40 13.12
N ASP A 316 35.36 -29.88 12.37
CA ASP A 316 33.93 -29.85 12.70
C ASP A 316 33.33 -31.08 13.44
N GLU A 317 34.04 -32.22 13.59
CA GLU A 317 33.55 -33.57 13.98
C GLU A 317 32.75 -33.58 15.31
N LEU A 318 33.01 -32.55 16.11
CA LEU A 318 32.54 -32.39 17.49
C LEU A 318 31.58 -31.19 17.65
N LEU A 319 31.29 -30.45 16.57
CA LEU A 319 30.41 -29.29 16.51
C LEU A 319 28.92 -29.68 16.32
N PRO A 320 27.96 -28.75 16.51
CA PRO A 320 26.54 -29.07 16.57
C PRO A 320 25.76 -29.10 15.23
N GLY A 321 26.43 -29.27 14.09
CA GLY A 321 25.81 -29.44 12.77
C GLY A 321 26.69 -30.24 11.81
N GLY A 322 28.00 -29.98 11.88
CA GLY A 322 29.10 -30.61 11.14
C GLY A 322 29.11 -32.14 10.99
N ASP A 323 29.84 -32.63 9.99
CA ASP A 323 29.70 -33.98 9.44
C ASP A 323 30.87 -34.96 9.66
N ALA A 324 31.61 -35.32 8.62
CA ALA A 324 32.63 -36.37 8.57
C ALA A 324 33.59 -36.24 7.37
N LEU A 325 33.52 -35.12 6.62
CA LEU A 325 34.48 -34.72 5.59
C LEU A 325 35.82 -34.30 6.27
N GLY A 326 36.77 -33.68 5.57
CA GLY A 326 38.04 -33.26 6.19
C GLY A 326 38.57 -31.94 5.65
N ASP A 327 39.43 -31.28 6.43
CA ASP A 327 40.05 -29.94 6.21
C ASP A 327 40.87 -29.79 4.89
N ALA A 328 40.79 -30.76 3.99
CA ALA A 328 41.38 -30.70 2.65
C ALA A 328 40.33 -30.70 1.54
N CYS A 329 39.14 -31.24 1.79
CA CYS A 329 38.07 -31.51 0.83
C CYS A 329 36.68 -31.01 1.27
N ASP A 330 36.56 -30.44 2.46
CA ASP A 330 35.43 -29.59 2.83
C ASP A 330 35.52 -28.23 2.11
N ASP A 331 34.40 -27.53 2.03
CA ASP A 331 34.28 -26.14 1.58
C ASP A 331 34.01 -25.18 2.78
N ASP A 332 33.71 -25.69 3.99
CA ASP A 332 33.25 -24.95 5.19
C ASP A 332 33.80 -25.65 6.47
N ASP A 333 35.12 -25.63 6.68
CA ASP A 333 35.91 -26.46 7.63
C ASP A 333 35.42 -26.49 9.10
N ASP A 334 34.51 -25.61 9.51
CA ASP A 334 33.98 -25.50 10.88
C ASP A 334 32.44 -25.36 11.02
N ASP A 335 31.65 -25.61 9.96
CA ASP A 335 30.17 -25.58 9.95
C ASP A 335 29.56 -24.25 10.47
N ASP A 336 30.13 -23.16 9.99
CA ASP A 336 29.73 -21.78 10.20
C ASP A 336 28.63 -21.36 9.21
N GLY A 337 28.80 -21.77 7.94
CA GLY A 337 27.99 -21.35 6.80
C GLY A 337 28.67 -20.30 5.90
N VAL A 338 29.96 -20.01 6.10
CA VAL A 338 30.80 -19.15 5.27
C VAL A 338 31.95 -19.99 4.69
N PRO A 339 31.97 -20.26 3.37
CA PRO A 339 32.99 -21.12 2.79
C PRO A 339 34.41 -20.58 2.91
N ASP A 340 35.36 -21.49 3.11
CA ASP A 340 36.81 -21.31 3.32
C ASP A 340 37.46 -20.22 2.46
N ALA A 341 37.15 -20.22 1.17
CA ALA A 341 37.71 -19.28 0.19
C ALA A 341 37.22 -17.83 0.36
N SER A 342 36.26 -17.61 1.26
CA SER A 342 35.67 -16.33 1.64
C SER A 342 35.74 -16.02 3.15
N ASP A 343 36.09 -16.99 3.97
CA ASP A 343 36.17 -16.86 5.43
C ASP A 343 37.48 -16.18 5.88
N ASN A 344 37.39 -15.37 6.94
CA ASN A 344 38.51 -14.76 7.65
C ASN A 344 39.01 -15.57 8.88
N CYS A 345 38.29 -16.62 9.31
CA CYS A 345 38.70 -17.58 10.34
C CYS A 345 38.34 -19.07 10.04
N PRO A 346 38.86 -19.71 8.96
CA PRO A 346 38.46 -21.04 8.46
C PRO A 346 38.65 -22.29 9.36
N LEU A 347 38.80 -22.14 10.68
CA LEU A 347 38.94 -23.23 11.65
C LEU A 347 38.31 -22.85 13.02
N HIS A 348 37.51 -21.79 13.06
CA HIS A 348 37.18 -20.97 14.22
C HIS A 348 35.77 -20.33 14.26
N ALA A 349 34.86 -20.69 13.37
CA ALA A 349 33.40 -20.50 13.38
C ALA A 349 32.88 -19.12 13.87
N ASN A 350 32.79 -18.16 12.94
CA ASN A 350 32.32 -16.79 13.14
C ASN A 350 31.36 -16.28 12.02
N PRO A 351 30.06 -16.68 12.03
CA PRO A 351 29.17 -16.49 10.86
C PRO A 351 28.75 -15.05 10.54
N ASP A 352 29.26 -14.07 11.28
CA ASP A 352 29.12 -12.64 11.00
C ASP A 352 30.39 -12.00 10.40
N GLN A 353 31.47 -12.78 10.27
CA GLN A 353 32.73 -12.41 9.62
C GLN A 353 33.32 -11.12 10.19
N HIS A 354 33.27 -10.98 11.51
CA HIS A 354 33.80 -9.79 12.17
C HIS A 354 35.33 -9.74 12.12
N ASN A 355 35.82 -8.52 11.90
CA ASN A 355 37.21 -8.13 11.84
C ASN A 355 37.23 -6.63 12.20
N ALA A 356 37.82 -6.26 13.33
CA ALA A 356 37.87 -4.87 13.78
C ALA A 356 39.05 -4.08 13.17
N ASP A 357 40.18 -4.75 12.87
CA ASP A 357 41.42 -4.11 12.43
C ASP A 357 41.57 -3.84 10.91
N GLY A 358 40.85 -4.55 10.04
CA GLY A 358 41.19 -4.65 8.60
C GLY A 358 40.86 -3.40 7.79
N ALA A 359 40.12 -2.47 8.39
CA ALA A 359 39.93 -1.10 7.89
C ALA A 359 41.01 -0.11 8.37
N LEU A 360 41.86 -0.50 9.33
CA LEU A 360 42.83 0.34 10.01
C LEU A 360 44.19 0.36 9.31
N SER A 361 45.08 1.24 9.79
CA SER A 361 46.40 1.48 9.19
C SER A 361 47.51 0.65 9.86
N GLY A 362 47.25 -0.63 10.10
CA GLY A 362 48.17 -1.52 10.81
C GLY A 362 47.76 -3.00 10.75
N GLY A 363 46.46 -3.25 10.78
CA GLY A 363 45.84 -4.57 10.77
C GLY A 363 45.94 -5.37 9.48
N ASP A 364 45.40 -6.60 9.50
CA ASP A 364 45.45 -7.52 8.36
C ASP A 364 44.09 -8.02 7.81
N LEU A 365 43.81 -9.33 7.85
CA LEU A 365 42.68 -9.99 7.19
C LEU A 365 42.10 -11.16 7.99
N LEU A 366 42.63 -11.42 9.19
CA LEU A 366 42.17 -12.45 10.13
C LEU A 366 40.89 -11.97 10.85
N GLY A 367 39.98 -12.86 11.21
CA GLY A 367 38.77 -12.48 11.95
C GLY A 367 38.97 -12.41 13.48
N ASP A 368 38.08 -11.68 14.16
CA ASP A 368 38.10 -11.49 15.63
C ASP A 368 37.89 -12.81 16.43
N ALA A 369 37.61 -13.92 15.74
CA ALA A 369 37.50 -15.25 16.35
C ALA A 369 38.83 -16.02 16.38
N CYS A 370 39.85 -15.56 15.64
CA CYS A 370 41.11 -16.27 15.47
C CYS A 370 42.37 -15.37 15.44
N ASP A 371 42.26 -14.05 15.61
CA ASP A 371 43.38 -13.17 15.93
C ASP A 371 43.81 -13.28 17.42
N ASP A 372 44.87 -12.55 17.78
CA ASP A 372 45.54 -12.44 19.10
C ASP A 372 45.66 -10.93 19.52
N ASP A 373 45.21 -9.97 18.69
CA ASP A 373 45.35 -8.50 18.82
C ASP A 373 44.24 -7.79 17.97
N ASP A 374 42.95 -8.11 18.20
CA ASP A 374 41.76 -7.86 17.30
C ASP A 374 41.66 -6.46 16.65
N ASP A 375 42.23 -5.42 17.27
CA ASP A 375 42.18 -4.04 16.78
C ASP A 375 43.53 -3.44 16.33
N ALA A 376 44.60 -4.23 16.46
CA ALA A 376 45.97 -3.92 16.08
C ALA A 376 46.60 -2.66 16.72
N ASP A 377 46.20 -2.27 17.93
CA ASP A 377 46.94 -1.26 18.71
C ASP A 377 48.29 -1.77 19.26
N GLY A 378 48.40 -3.09 19.48
CA GLY A 378 49.59 -3.75 20.02
C GLY A 378 49.46 -4.24 21.47
N VAL A 379 48.24 -4.42 21.96
CA VAL A 379 47.90 -5.01 23.25
C VAL A 379 46.96 -6.21 23.00
N PRO A 380 47.46 -7.45 23.12
CA PRO A 380 46.64 -8.65 22.92
C PRO A 380 45.40 -8.69 23.80
N ASP A 381 44.25 -9.01 23.23
CA ASP A 381 42.89 -9.02 23.82
C ASP A 381 42.81 -9.67 25.21
N ALA A 382 43.56 -10.76 25.43
CA ALA A 382 43.69 -11.41 26.75
C ALA A 382 44.32 -10.52 27.86
N LEU A 383 44.77 -9.32 27.54
CA LEU A 383 45.31 -8.27 28.40
C LEU A 383 44.66 -6.90 28.18
N ASP A 384 43.80 -6.76 27.18
CA ASP A 384 43.19 -5.49 26.76
C ASP A 384 41.91 -5.18 27.56
N ASN A 385 41.59 -3.89 27.76
CA ASN A 385 40.32 -3.43 28.31
C ASN A 385 39.29 -2.93 27.27
N CYS A 386 39.69 -2.82 26.01
CA CYS A 386 38.89 -2.52 24.82
C CYS A 386 39.31 -3.32 23.56
N PRO A 387 39.31 -4.67 23.57
CA PRO A 387 39.78 -5.51 22.46
C PRO A 387 39.46 -5.07 21.01
N LEU A 388 38.26 -4.55 20.76
CA LEU A 388 37.76 -4.18 19.42
C LEU A 388 37.88 -2.67 19.12
N ALA A 389 38.68 -1.91 19.88
CA ALA A 389 38.60 -0.44 19.95
C ALA A 389 39.94 0.24 20.35
N PRO A 390 40.84 0.56 19.38
CA PRO A 390 42.28 0.81 19.62
C PRO A 390 42.63 1.88 20.65
N ASN A 391 43.09 1.49 21.85
CA ASN A 391 43.22 2.35 23.04
C ASN A 391 44.57 2.29 23.79
N ALA A 392 45.69 1.96 23.12
CA ALA A 392 47.06 1.62 23.59
C ALA A 392 47.71 2.32 24.82
N ASP A 393 47.09 3.32 25.43
CA ASP A 393 47.39 3.79 26.78
C ASP A 393 46.59 3.10 27.91
N GLN A 394 45.58 2.28 27.56
CA GLN A 394 44.77 1.44 28.46
C GLN A 394 44.19 2.27 29.61
N GLN A 395 43.57 3.40 29.25
CA GLN A 395 42.85 4.25 30.18
C GLN A 395 41.53 3.60 30.60
N ASN A 396 41.19 3.86 31.85
CA ASN A 396 40.04 3.38 32.60
C ASN A 396 39.90 4.35 33.79
N THR A 397 38.76 5.01 33.90
CA THR A 397 38.46 6.03 34.90
C THR A 397 37.63 5.46 36.06
N ASP A 398 36.81 4.44 35.80
CA ASP A 398 35.83 3.85 36.72
C ASP A 398 36.35 2.71 37.65
N ALA A 399 37.42 1.96 37.34
CA ALA A 399 37.76 0.72 38.05
C ALA A 399 38.30 0.91 39.49
N ALA A 400 38.38 2.16 39.95
CA ALA A 400 38.62 2.55 41.33
C ALA A 400 37.34 2.98 42.09
N LEU A 401 36.22 3.14 41.38
CA LEU A 401 34.95 3.69 41.86
C LEU A 401 33.95 2.60 42.30
N PRO A 402 32.88 2.95 43.03
CA PRO A 402 31.97 1.99 43.66
C PRO A 402 30.79 1.53 42.76
N GLY A 403 31.06 1.30 41.48
CA GLY A 403 30.06 0.87 40.47
C GLY A 403 30.74 0.17 39.30
N GLY A 404 31.81 0.78 38.83
CA GLY A 404 32.62 0.38 37.68
C GLY A 404 33.31 -0.99 37.71
N ASP A 405 33.83 -1.38 36.54
CA ASP A 405 34.37 -2.71 36.27
C ASP A 405 35.84 -2.78 35.77
N ALA A 406 36.06 -2.97 34.47
CA ALA A 406 37.33 -3.31 33.85
C ALA A 406 37.38 -3.03 32.34
N GLN A 407 36.32 -2.46 31.74
CA GLN A 407 36.31 -1.92 30.38
C GLN A 407 37.22 -0.68 30.27
N GLY A 408 37.38 -0.03 29.11
CA GLY A 408 38.26 1.14 28.97
C GLY A 408 37.57 2.38 28.41
N ASP A 409 38.18 3.56 28.67
CA ASP A 409 37.72 4.95 28.38
C ASP A 409 37.53 5.29 26.87
N ARG A 410 37.13 4.30 26.08
CA ARG A 410 37.05 4.32 24.61
C ARG A 410 36.13 3.24 24.03
N CYS A 411 35.68 2.30 24.86
CA CYS A 411 34.72 1.26 24.54
C CYS A 411 33.69 1.03 25.66
N ASP A 412 33.90 1.59 26.85
CA ASP A 412 32.83 1.80 27.81
C ASP A 412 31.79 2.78 27.23
N ASP A 413 30.57 2.71 27.75
CA ASP A 413 29.48 3.65 27.47
C ASP A 413 29.29 4.64 28.64
N ASP A 414 29.84 4.39 29.84
CA ASP A 414 29.62 5.10 31.13
C ASP A 414 30.97 5.24 31.89
N ASP A 415 31.89 6.08 31.37
CA ASP A 415 33.34 6.12 31.71
C ASP A 415 33.67 6.36 33.21
N ASP A 416 32.70 6.76 34.04
CA ASP A 416 32.87 6.90 35.49
C ASP A 416 31.88 6.10 36.37
N ALA A 417 31.00 5.33 35.74
CA ALA A 417 30.03 4.41 36.35
C ALA A 417 29.04 5.06 37.34
N ASP A 418 28.50 6.24 36.98
CA ASP A 418 27.40 6.87 37.73
C ASP A 418 26.01 6.36 37.32
N GLY A 419 25.88 5.88 36.07
CA GLY A 419 24.64 5.40 35.47
C GLY A 419 24.07 6.21 34.31
N HIS A 420 24.74 7.26 33.81
CA HIS A 420 24.44 7.92 32.54
C HIS A 420 25.53 7.65 31.50
N PRO A 421 25.18 7.47 30.21
CA PRO A 421 26.19 7.16 29.21
C PRO A 421 26.81 8.43 28.60
N ASP A 422 28.12 8.41 28.35
CA ASP A 422 28.98 9.47 27.79
C ASP A 422 28.32 10.40 26.75
N GLY A 423 27.63 9.80 25.77
CA GLY A 423 26.96 10.55 24.69
C GLY A 423 25.75 11.38 25.13
N ALA A 424 25.33 11.26 26.38
CA ALA A 424 24.29 12.02 27.06
C ALA A 424 24.76 12.65 28.39
N ASP A 425 26.01 12.40 28.79
CA ASP A 425 26.62 12.86 30.03
C ASP A 425 27.30 14.23 29.85
N ASN A 426 27.14 15.13 30.82
CA ASN A 426 27.79 16.45 30.83
C ASN A 426 29.10 16.50 31.65
N CYS A 427 29.44 15.45 32.39
CA CYS A 427 30.72 15.21 33.05
C CYS A 427 31.24 13.76 32.91
N PRO A 428 31.55 13.24 31.69
CA PRO A 428 31.94 11.83 31.45
C PRO A 428 33.19 11.27 32.18
N PHE A 429 33.78 12.00 33.12
CA PHE A 429 34.97 11.57 33.89
C PHE A 429 34.89 12.01 35.38
N ALA A 430 33.71 12.40 35.88
CA ALA A 430 33.49 12.98 37.20
C ALA A 430 32.04 12.74 37.73
N PRO A 431 31.78 11.64 38.46
CA PRO A 431 30.42 11.11 38.69
C PRO A 431 29.40 12.10 39.26
N ASN A 432 28.30 12.33 38.54
CA ASN A 432 27.35 13.41 38.80
C ASN A 432 25.88 13.06 38.48
N ALA A 433 25.39 11.90 38.94
CA ALA A 433 24.14 11.26 38.49
C ALA A 433 22.80 12.05 38.58
N ASP A 434 22.78 13.30 39.04
CA ASP A 434 21.67 14.23 38.79
C ASP A 434 21.78 15.03 37.48
N GLN A 435 22.88 14.86 36.73
CA GLN A 435 23.21 15.45 35.42
C GLN A 435 22.99 16.96 35.38
N ARG A 436 23.35 17.62 36.47
CA ARG A 436 23.24 19.06 36.62
C ARG A 436 24.25 19.77 35.73
N ASN A 437 23.71 20.53 34.80
CA ASN A 437 24.36 21.69 34.21
C ASN A 437 23.41 22.88 34.47
N THR A 438 23.96 23.96 35.02
CA THR A 438 23.23 25.20 35.36
C THR A 438 23.33 26.26 34.24
N ASP A 439 24.45 26.30 33.49
CA ASP A 439 24.75 27.37 32.52
C ASP A 439 24.33 27.13 31.06
N ALA A 440 23.96 25.91 30.64
CA ALA A 440 23.78 25.54 29.22
C ALA A 440 22.63 26.28 28.51
N ALA A 441 21.74 26.91 29.28
CA ALA A 441 20.69 27.78 28.75
C ALA A 441 21.08 29.27 28.72
N LEU A 442 22.20 29.65 29.33
CA LEU A 442 22.59 31.03 29.58
C LEU A 442 23.43 31.66 28.45
N PRO A 443 23.45 33.00 28.31
CA PRO A 443 24.15 33.70 27.22
C PRO A 443 25.70 33.75 27.34
N GLY A 444 26.33 32.64 27.70
CA GLY A 444 27.79 32.54 27.91
C GLY A 444 28.27 31.10 28.11
N GLY A 445 27.40 30.27 28.69
CA GLY A 445 27.71 28.91 29.12
C GLY A 445 27.87 27.85 28.04
N ASP A 446 28.27 26.65 28.47
CA ASP A 446 28.66 25.54 27.60
C ASP A 446 28.07 24.17 28.05
N PRO A 447 28.37 23.01 27.41
CA PRO A 447 27.71 21.74 27.74
C PRO A 447 28.31 20.96 28.93
N VAL A 448 29.32 21.49 29.64
CA VAL A 448 29.98 20.84 30.79
C VAL A 448 29.13 20.94 32.07
N GLY A 449 29.03 19.90 32.89
CA GLY A 449 28.20 19.90 34.12
C GLY A 449 28.85 20.54 35.35
N ASP A 450 28.04 20.98 36.32
CA ASP A 450 28.44 21.62 37.59
C ASP A 450 29.42 20.76 38.43
N ALA A 451 29.52 19.46 38.15
CA ALA A 451 30.44 18.56 38.84
C ALA A 451 31.88 18.61 38.29
N CYS A 452 32.07 19.18 37.09
CA CYS A 452 33.34 19.22 36.38
C CYS A 452 33.69 20.59 35.76
N ASP A 453 32.78 21.57 35.78
CA ASP A 453 33.11 22.98 35.51
C ASP A 453 33.78 23.69 36.71
N ASN A 454 33.97 25.00 36.58
CA ASN A 454 34.72 25.90 37.46
C ASN A 454 34.16 27.34 37.40
N ASP A 455 32.94 27.52 36.87
CA ASP A 455 32.23 28.79 36.60
C ASP A 455 30.73 28.43 36.37
N ASP A 456 30.11 27.64 37.27
CA ASP A 456 28.85 26.86 37.09
C ASP A 456 27.63 27.61 36.51
N ASP A 457 27.61 28.94 36.53
CA ASP A 457 26.54 29.79 35.98
C ASP A 457 27.00 30.73 34.83
N ALA A 458 28.26 30.62 34.42
CA ALA A 458 28.93 31.41 33.38
C ALA A 458 28.85 32.94 33.55
N ASP A 459 28.72 33.46 34.77
CA ASP A 459 28.74 34.90 35.05
C ASP A 459 30.16 35.52 34.88
N GLY A 460 31.19 34.70 35.09
CA GLY A 460 32.61 35.06 35.04
C GLY A 460 33.32 35.20 36.40
N VAL A 461 32.68 34.81 37.50
CA VAL A 461 33.23 34.68 38.85
C VAL A 461 33.29 33.20 39.25
N PRO A 462 34.46 32.53 39.12
CA PRO A 462 34.61 31.12 39.46
C PRO A 462 34.14 30.79 40.89
N ASP A 463 33.31 29.76 41.03
CA ASP A 463 32.57 29.30 42.22
C ASP A 463 33.34 29.39 43.56
N ALA A 464 34.65 29.12 43.54
CA ALA A 464 35.53 29.33 44.70
C ALA A 464 35.68 30.79 45.19
N LEU A 465 35.07 31.78 44.53
CA LEU A 465 35.06 33.21 44.85
C LEU A 465 33.68 33.85 44.88
N ASP A 466 32.65 33.13 44.43
CA ASP A 466 31.29 33.62 44.20
C ASP A 466 30.45 33.57 45.49
N ASN A 467 29.47 34.47 45.62
CA ASN A 467 28.40 34.41 46.64
C ASN A 467 27.08 33.79 46.15
N CYS A 468 26.91 33.50 44.84
CA CYS A 468 25.69 32.88 44.30
C CYS A 468 25.84 31.60 43.44
N VAL A 469 27.05 31.13 43.11
CA VAL A 469 27.51 29.85 42.49
C VAL A 469 26.72 29.28 41.31
N VAL A 470 25.40 29.16 41.41
CA VAL A 470 24.48 28.60 40.42
C VAL A 470 23.44 29.64 39.93
N THR A 471 23.67 30.94 40.16
CA THR A 471 22.72 32.02 39.85
C THR A 471 23.44 33.33 39.47
N PRO A 472 23.48 33.71 38.18
CA PRO A 472 24.38 34.75 37.67
C PRO A 472 24.24 36.14 38.33
N ASN A 473 25.28 36.58 39.05
CA ASN A 473 25.31 37.90 39.68
C ASN A 473 26.67 38.65 39.52
N PRO A 474 27.07 39.11 38.30
CA PRO A 474 28.43 39.58 38.02
C PRO A 474 28.92 40.85 38.76
N ASP A 475 28.09 41.46 39.59
CA ASP A 475 28.44 42.56 40.49
C ASP A 475 28.48 42.16 41.98
N GLN A 476 28.09 40.94 42.32
CA GLN A 476 28.17 40.30 43.65
C GLN A 476 27.44 41.13 44.71
N ALA A 477 26.19 41.47 44.42
CA ALA A 477 25.32 42.26 45.28
C ALA A 477 24.95 41.54 46.59
N ASN A 478 24.74 42.33 47.64
CA ASN A 478 24.28 41.97 48.98
C ASN A 478 23.83 43.30 49.64
N ASN A 479 22.51 43.53 49.76
CA ASN A 479 21.92 44.87 49.95
C ASN A 479 21.04 45.04 51.21
N THR A 480 21.20 44.20 52.23
CA THR A 480 20.43 44.24 53.49
C THR A 480 20.35 45.68 54.07
N LYS A 481 19.20 46.39 53.97
CA LYS A 481 19.09 47.77 54.48
C LYS A 481 18.96 47.79 56.01
N SER A 482 18.29 46.80 56.60
CA SER A 482 18.02 46.75 58.05
C SER A 482 18.20 45.39 58.75
N GLY A 483 18.77 44.39 58.05
CA GLY A 483 18.98 43.02 58.53
C GLY A 483 20.34 42.67 59.16
N PRO A 484 20.57 41.37 59.44
CA PRO A 484 21.82 40.80 59.97
C PRO A 484 22.66 39.92 59.00
N ASP A 485 22.74 40.27 57.71
CA ASP A 485 23.72 39.81 56.67
C ASP A 485 24.40 38.44 56.92
N ASP A 486 23.94 37.44 56.16
CA ASP A 486 24.33 36.03 56.25
C ASP A 486 25.57 35.67 55.38
N GLY A 487 25.69 36.29 54.19
CA GLY A 487 26.79 36.12 53.24
C GLY A 487 26.42 35.59 51.85
N LEU A 488 25.15 35.27 51.58
CA LEU A 488 24.60 35.12 50.22
C LEU A 488 24.58 36.46 49.47
N GLY A 489 23.94 36.51 48.30
CA GLY A 489 23.70 37.75 47.54
C GLY A 489 22.26 37.86 47.05
N ASP A 490 21.81 39.09 46.72
CA ASP A 490 20.41 39.47 46.41
C ASP A 490 19.67 38.63 45.33
N VAL A 491 20.38 37.72 44.64
CA VAL A 491 19.84 36.87 43.56
C VAL A 491 19.73 35.39 43.98
N CYS A 492 20.28 35.03 45.15
CA CYS A 492 20.34 33.66 45.69
C CYS A 492 20.14 33.56 47.21
N ASP A 493 19.99 34.68 47.92
CA ASP A 493 19.21 34.69 49.16
C ASP A 493 17.71 34.58 48.81
N ASP A 494 16.91 34.10 49.76
CA ASP A 494 15.44 34.04 49.67
C ASP A 494 14.78 34.94 50.74
N ASP A 495 15.54 35.59 51.65
CA ASP A 495 15.07 36.34 52.84
C ASP A 495 16.04 37.53 53.08
N ASP A 496 16.16 38.46 52.11
CA ASP A 496 17.24 39.47 51.93
C ASP A 496 17.45 40.45 53.11
N ASP A 497 16.52 40.52 54.07
CA ASP A 497 16.68 41.29 55.32
C ASP A 497 16.57 40.45 56.62
N ASN A 498 16.26 39.16 56.47
CA ASN A 498 16.04 38.16 57.50
C ASN A 498 14.85 38.44 58.45
N ASP A 499 13.76 39.04 57.93
CA ASP A 499 12.44 39.21 58.56
C ASP A 499 11.76 37.86 58.89
N THR A 500 12.02 36.82 58.09
CA THR A 500 11.39 35.48 58.03
C THR A 500 10.11 35.37 57.19
N VAL A 501 9.76 36.40 56.45
CA VAL A 501 9.07 36.24 55.15
C VAL A 501 10.15 36.04 54.08
N LEU A 502 9.82 35.39 52.97
CA LEU A 502 10.77 35.22 51.85
C LEU A 502 10.50 36.29 50.80
N ASP A 503 11.52 36.79 50.11
CA ASP A 503 11.44 37.94 49.19
C ASP A 503 10.37 37.77 48.11
N ALA A 504 10.19 36.55 47.60
CA ALA A 504 9.13 36.18 46.65
C ALA A 504 7.69 36.17 47.23
N MET A 505 7.54 36.51 48.52
CA MET A 505 6.31 36.70 49.28
C MET A 505 6.37 37.97 50.15
N ASP A 506 7.41 38.79 49.98
CA ASP A 506 7.67 39.98 50.79
C ASP A 506 7.40 41.24 49.96
N ASN A 507 6.53 42.12 50.47
CA ASN A 507 6.20 43.39 49.85
C ASN A 507 7.11 44.56 50.29
N CYS A 508 8.10 44.30 51.13
CA CYS A 508 9.24 45.20 51.38
C CYS A 508 10.53 44.36 51.59
N PRO A 509 11.08 43.63 50.58
CA PRO A 509 12.19 42.66 50.72
C PRO A 509 13.51 43.15 51.36
N TYR A 510 13.57 44.41 51.77
CA TYR A 510 14.74 45.03 52.37
C TYR A 510 14.44 45.74 53.73
N ASP A 511 13.18 45.85 54.18
CA ASP A 511 12.72 46.78 55.23
C ASP A 511 11.64 46.22 56.22
N VAL A 512 11.91 45.06 56.82
CA VAL A 512 11.32 44.38 58.01
C VAL A 512 9.87 44.74 58.34
N ASN A 513 8.96 43.91 57.83
CA ASN A 513 7.53 44.17 57.69
C ASN A 513 6.64 42.93 57.98
N THR A 514 7.11 41.85 58.66
CA THR A 514 6.49 40.54 59.07
C THR A 514 4.97 40.29 58.97
N ASN A 515 4.13 41.34 59.06
CA ASN A 515 2.70 41.31 58.85
C ASN A 515 2.27 41.29 57.38
N GLN A 516 3.12 41.68 56.43
CA GLN A 516 2.83 41.66 54.98
C GLN A 516 1.47 42.30 54.66
N THR A 517 1.30 43.55 55.10
CA THR A 517 0.17 44.34 54.64
C THR A 517 0.57 45.00 53.32
N ASN A 518 -0.18 44.70 52.28
CA ASN A 518 -0.35 45.55 51.12
C ASN A 518 -1.87 45.79 51.05
N THR A 519 -2.25 47.02 50.69
CA THR A 519 -3.61 47.52 50.84
C THR A 519 -4.26 47.78 49.48
N ASP A 520 -3.59 48.51 48.58
CA ASP A 520 -3.95 48.70 47.16
C ASP A 520 -4.11 47.39 46.36
N ARG A 521 -3.17 46.46 46.53
CA ARG A 521 -2.82 45.36 45.62
C ARG A 521 -2.34 45.86 44.26
N ASP A 522 -1.31 46.71 44.28
CA ASP A 522 -0.50 47.07 43.11
C ASP A 522 -0.05 45.83 42.30
N ASP A 523 0.07 44.67 42.97
CA ASP A 523 0.01 43.25 42.51
C ASP A 523 -0.39 43.06 41.03
N GLU A 524 -1.48 43.70 40.57
CA GLU A 524 -2.13 43.38 39.30
C GLU A 524 -1.96 44.42 38.16
N LEU A 525 -1.43 45.65 38.36
CA LEU A 525 -1.59 46.71 37.34
C LEU A 525 -0.45 47.70 36.96
N ALA A 526 0.83 47.28 36.87
CA ALA A 526 1.65 47.63 35.68
C ALA A 526 3.08 47.03 35.65
N SER A 527 3.35 46.23 34.60
CA SER A 527 4.64 46.09 33.88
C SER A 527 5.94 46.61 34.54
N GLY A 528 6.32 46.07 35.70
CA GLY A 528 7.60 46.37 36.36
C GLY A 528 7.57 47.45 37.45
N GLY A 529 6.43 47.68 38.08
CA GLY A 529 6.41 48.08 39.50
C GLY A 529 7.05 47.02 40.40
N VAL A 530 7.37 47.39 41.63
CA VAL A 530 7.73 46.47 42.72
C VAL A 530 6.52 46.44 43.63
N VAL A 531 6.05 45.25 44.01
CA VAL A 531 4.97 45.11 45.01
C VAL A 531 5.46 45.73 46.31
N GLU A 532 4.98 46.93 46.62
CA GLU A 532 5.44 47.75 47.74
C GLU A 532 4.30 47.78 48.79
N GLY A 533 4.58 47.39 50.04
CA GLY A 533 3.57 47.34 51.11
C GLY A 533 3.50 48.61 51.95
N ASP A 534 2.52 48.73 52.86
CA ASP A 534 2.28 49.94 53.72
C ASP A 534 3.51 50.40 54.56
N VAL A 535 4.58 49.61 54.59
CA VAL A 535 5.82 49.90 55.33
C VAL A 535 6.86 50.61 54.46
N CYS A 536 6.74 50.53 53.14
CA CYS A 536 7.66 51.08 52.16
C CYS A 536 7.00 52.00 51.10
N ASP A 537 5.69 51.86 50.80
CA ASP A 537 4.95 52.78 49.92
C ASP A 537 4.59 54.13 50.62
N LEU A 538 3.88 55.01 49.89
CA LEU A 538 3.53 56.41 50.17
C LEU A 538 2.13 56.80 49.61
N ASP A 539 1.37 55.83 49.08
CA ASP A 539 0.11 55.95 48.34
C ASP A 539 -0.68 54.64 48.60
N ASP A 540 -1.02 54.36 49.86
CA ASP A 540 -1.40 53.02 50.40
C ASP A 540 -2.59 52.32 49.69
N ASP A 541 -3.42 53.05 48.92
CA ASP A 541 -4.47 52.48 48.05
C ASP A 541 -4.31 52.80 46.53
N ASN A 542 -3.23 53.48 46.15
CA ASN A 542 -2.80 53.83 44.79
C ASN A 542 -3.85 54.55 43.92
N ASP A 543 -4.80 55.27 44.55
CA ASP A 543 -5.76 56.12 43.82
C ASP A 543 -5.10 57.38 43.20
N GLY A 544 -3.92 57.76 43.71
CA GLY A 544 -3.15 58.93 43.29
C GLY A 544 -3.17 60.11 44.28
N LEU A 545 -3.78 59.93 45.45
CA LEU A 545 -3.70 60.78 46.64
C LEU A 545 -2.79 60.12 47.68
N THR A 546 -1.65 60.74 48.00
CA THR A 546 -0.80 60.22 49.09
C THR A 546 -1.51 60.27 50.45
N ASP A 547 -1.15 59.38 51.38
CA ASP A 547 -1.83 59.25 52.70
C ASP A 547 -1.71 60.51 53.59
N ASP A 548 -0.76 61.42 53.29
CA ASP A 548 -0.59 62.75 53.92
C ASP A 548 -1.52 63.83 53.29
N GLU A 549 -2.15 63.56 52.13
CA GLU A 549 -3.12 64.41 51.41
C GLU A 549 -4.58 63.99 51.65
N GLU A 550 -4.90 62.71 51.56
CA GLU A 550 -6.19 62.12 51.93
C GLU A 550 -6.61 62.44 53.38
N ALA A 551 -5.70 62.25 54.33
CA ALA A 551 -5.90 62.58 55.73
C ALA A 551 -6.14 64.09 55.98
N ALA A 552 -6.01 64.93 54.95
CA ALA A 552 -6.42 66.33 54.94
C ALA A 552 -7.76 66.61 54.23
N LEU A 553 -8.23 65.72 53.35
CA LEU A 553 -9.55 65.73 52.71
C LEU A 553 -10.61 65.13 53.64
N GLY A 554 -10.38 63.91 54.14
CA GLY A 554 -11.30 63.16 55.00
C GLY A 554 -11.66 61.76 54.51
N THR A 555 -11.06 61.33 53.40
CA THR A 555 -11.03 59.96 52.88
C THR A 555 -10.26 59.02 53.83
N GLU A 556 -10.33 57.70 53.63
CA GLU A 556 -9.66 56.68 54.46
C GLU A 556 -8.48 56.03 53.69
N PRO A 557 -7.19 56.33 54.03
CA PRO A 557 -5.96 55.95 53.30
C PRO A 557 -5.63 54.46 53.11
N THR A 558 -6.62 53.69 52.65
CA THR A 558 -6.67 52.24 52.57
C THR A 558 -7.86 51.76 51.70
N SER A 559 -8.51 52.66 50.96
CA SER A 559 -9.78 52.48 50.27
C SER A 559 -9.92 53.54 49.16
N PRO A 560 -9.64 53.23 47.88
CA PRO A 560 -9.58 54.19 46.77
C PRO A 560 -10.98 54.69 46.30
N ASP A 561 -11.97 54.45 47.14
CA ASP A 561 -13.41 54.68 47.08
C ASP A 561 -13.84 54.64 48.57
N SER A 562 -14.09 55.79 49.18
CA SER A 562 -14.23 55.91 50.63
C SER A 562 -15.58 55.46 51.18
N ASP A 563 -16.65 55.51 50.38
CA ASP A 563 -17.98 55.15 50.86
C ASP A 563 -18.63 53.95 50.16
N LEU A 564 -18.09 53.49 49.03
CA LEU A 564 -18.47 52.33 48.23
C LEU A 564 -19.65 52.58 47.28
N ASP A 565 -19.44 53.49 46.32
CA ASP A 565 -20.31 53.81 45.18
C ASP A 565 -19.70 53.41 43.80
N THR A 566 -18.43 52.96 43.75
CA THR A 566 -17.67 52.64 42.53
C THR A 566 -17.15 53.81 41.69
N ILE A 567 -17.09 55.02 42.26
CA ILE A 567 -16.31 56.15 41.74
C ILE A 567 -15.09 56.36 42.67
N GLY A 568 -13.97 56.81 42.10
CA GLY A 568 -12.69 56.88 42.83
C GLY A 568 -12.47 58.20 43.55
N ASP A 569 -12.06 58.15 44.82
CA ASP A 569 -11.83 59.33 45.68
C ASP A 569 -11.00 60.42 44.98
N ALA A 570 -9.90 60.05 44.32
CA ALA A 570 -9.05 60.93 43.51
C ALA A 570 -9.76 61.62 42.35
N GLU A 571 -10.59 60.92 41.57
CA GLU A 571 -11.33 61.48 40.43
C GLU A 571 -12.45 62.41 40.92
N GLU A 572 -13.08 62.02 42.03
CA GLU A 572 -14.15 62.72 42.72
C GLU A 572 -13.72 64.03 43.37
N VAL A 573 -12.53 64.08 43.99
CA VAL A 573 -11.89 65.32 44.49
C VAL A 573 -11.08 66.05 43.41
N SER A 574 -10.91 65.45 42.22
CA SER A 574 -10.43 66.17 41.05
C SER A 574 -11.43 67.26 40.64
N ASN A 575 -11.00 68.22 39.82
CA ASN A 575 -11.87 69.35 39.45
C ASN A 575 -11.91 69.55 37.92
N PRO A 576 -12.75 68.79 37.21
CA PRO A 576 -13.36 69.23 35.97
C PRO A 576 -14.41 70.34 36.23
N SER A 577 -14.79 71.01 35.15
CA SER A 577 -16.02 71.82 35.03
C SER A 577 -16.26 73.03 35.96
N ASP A 578 -16.85 72.93 37.17
CA ASP A 578 -17.47 74.10 37.85
C ASP A 578 -16.61 74.81 38.94
N PRO A 579 -16.32 76.12 38.80
CA PRO A 579 -15.73 76.95 39.87
C PRO A 579 -16.72 77.49 40.92
N ALA A 580 -18.02 77.17 40.84
CA ALA A 580 -19.00 77.56 41.85
C ALA A 580 -18.96 76.66 43.09
N ASP A 581 -18.61 75.40 42.90
CA ASP A 581 -18.29 74.45 43.95
C ASP A 581 -16.76 74.25 44.08
N PRO A 582 -16.15 74.64 45.21
CA PRO A 582 -14.73 74.48 45.46
C PRO A 582 -14.44 73.41 46.53
N VAL A 583 -15.39 72.52 46.83
CA VAL A 583 -15.25 71.41 47.81
C VAL A 583 -15.76 70.06 47.30
N ASN A 584 -16.41 70.02 46.14
CA ASN A 584 -17.01 68.85 45.52
C ASN A 584 -18.09 68.26 46.44
N ASN A 585 -19.25 68.93 46.44
CA ASN A 585 -20.51 68.67 47.13
C ASN A 585 -21.65 69.15 46.21
N THR A 586 -22.10 68.29 45.30
CA THR A 586 -22.90 68.66 44.13
C THR A 586 -24.34 69.07 44.48
N ASP A 587 -25.09 68.32 45.32
CA ASP A 587 -26.45 68.71 45.75
C ASP A 587 -26.49 69.92 46.72
N GLY A 588 -25.46 70.08 47.57
CA GLY A 588 -25.33 71.10 48.62
C GLY A 588 -25.66 70.68 50.07
N ASP A 589 -25.74 69.39 50.41
CA ASP A 589 -26.03 68.82 51.75
C ASP A 589 -24.95 69.15 52.80
N ALA A 590 -23.66 69.10 52.40
CA ALA A 590 -22.42 69.18 53.18
C ALA A 590 -21.75 67.87 53.66
N VAL A 591 -22.04 66.74 53.02
CA VAL A 591 -21.06 65.67 52.70
C VAL A 591 -20.17 66.15 51.51
N ILE A 592 -19.12 65.43 51.12
CA ILE A 592 -18.41 65.65 49.82
C ILE A 592 -18.77 64.49 48.89
N ASP A 593 -18.72 64.69 47.57
CA ASP A 593 -19.16 63.68 46.59
C ASP A 593 -18.47 62.32 46.85
N ALA A 594 -17.14 62.32 47.06
CA ALA A 594 -16.29 61.20 47.53
C ALA A 594 -16.61 60.63 48.94
N ASN A 595 -17.82 60.82 49.45
CA ASN A 595 -18.36 60.33 50.72
C ASN A 595 -19.92 60.24 50.68
N ASP A 596 -20.57 60.51 49.54
CA ASP A 596 -22.02 60.46 49.30
C ASP A 596 -22.36 59.54 48.11
N ARG A 597 -23.63 59.17 47.93
CA ARG A 597 -24.06 58.03 47.07
C ARG A 597 -25.23 58.32 46.13
N ASP A 598 -25.51 59.61 46.00
CA ASP A 598 -26.64 60.26 45.34
C ASP A 598 -26.18 61.72 45.18
N SER A 599 -24.99 61.90 44.58
CA SER A 599 -24.19 63.12 44.59
C SER A 599 -24.93 64.29 43.96
N ASP A 600 -25.72 64.01 42.93
CA ASP A 600 -26.70 64.95 42.40
C ASP A 600 -27.91 65.14 43.35
N GLY A 601 -28.54 64.06 43.85
CA GLY A 601 -29.82 64.13 44.56
C GLY A 601 -31.05 64.00 43.64
N ASP A 602 -31.00 63.13 42.64
CA ASP A 602 -32.12 62.74 41.76
C ASP A 602 -32.98 61.65 42.44
N GLY A 603 -32.32 60.57 42.88
CA GLY A 603 -32.97 59.37 43.42
C GLY A 603 -32.61 58.06 42.70
N LEU A 604 -31.80 58.09 41.64
CA LEU A 604 -30.83 57.04 41.32
C LEU A 604 -29.71 56.99 42.39
N PHE A 605 -28.61 56.31 42.08
CA PHE A 605 -27.41 56.23 42.92
C PHE A 605 -26.20 56.24 42.01
N ASP A 606 -25.13 56.90 42.46
CA ASP A 606 -23.91 57.12 41.68
C ASP A 606 -23.30 55.79 41.13
N VAL A 607 -23.47 54.65 41.83
CA VAL A 607 -23.12 53.28 41.40
C VAL A 607 -23.91 52.72 40.20
N ASP A 608 -25.14 53.16 40.00
CA ASP A 608 -25.97 52.82 38.83
C ASP A 608 -25.69 53.80 37.65
N GLU A 609 -24.96 54.90 37.90
CA GLU A 609 -24.73 56.02 36.97
C GLU A 609 -23.26 56.18 36.53
N ALA A 610 -22.30 55.60 37.27
CA ALA A 610 -20.86 55.59 36.96
C ALA A 610 -20.51 54.95 35.60
N GLY A 611 -21.39 54.09 35.08
CA GLY A 611 -21.32 53.47 33.76
C GLY A 611 -20.66 52.08 33.75
N ASP A 612 -19.63 51.88 34.58
CA ASP A 612 -19.19 50.56 35.03
C ASP A 612 -18.64 50.62 36.46
N ALA A 613 -18.17 49.49 37.00
CA ALA A 613 -17.72 49.35 38.39
C ALA A 613 -16.18 49.37 38.56
N LEU A 614 -15.46 50.02 37.64
CA LEU A 614 -14.00 50.09 37.63
C LEU A 614 -13.53 51.54 37.84
N LEU A 615 -13.01 51.83 39.04
CA LEU A 615 -12.42 53.13 39.45
C LEU A 615 -11.36 53.68 38.47
N SER A 616 -10.77 52.80 37.64
CA SER A 616 -9.78 53.14 36.60
C SER A 616 -10.38 53.72 35.30
N THR A 617 -11.70 53.75 35.16
CA THR A 617 -12.40 54.35 34.02
C THR A 617 -12.91 55.75 34.40
N PRO A 618 -12.81 56.76 33.51
CA PRO A 618 -13.44 58.05 33.76
C PRO A 618 -14.97 57.89 33.76
N PRO A 619 -15.69 58.45 34.75
CA PRO A 619 -17.14 58.42 34.81
C PRO A 619 -17.82 58.85 33.50
N ILE A 620 -18.90 58.18 33.15
CA ILE A 620 -19.61 58.41 31.89
C ILE A 620 -20.28 59.80 31.85
N ASP A 621 -20.21 60.43 30.68
CA ASP A 621 -20.79 61.72 30.30
C ASP A 621 -21.59 61.45 29.01
N THR A 622 -22.90 61.22 29.14
CA THR A 622 -23.74 60.66 28.06
C THR A 622 -24.09 61.67 26.96
N ASP A 623 -24.44 62.92 27.31
CA ASP A 623 -24.75 63.97 26.32
C ASP A 623 -23.49 64.69 25.76
N GLY A 624 -22.42 64.78 26.56
CA GLY A 624 -21.16 65.46 26.22
C GLY A 624 -21.07 66.93 26.65
N ASP A 625 -21.87 67.41 27.62
CA ASP A 625 -21.76 68.74 28.24
C ASP A 625 -20.42 68.91 28.98
N GLY A 626 -19.97 67.85 29.65
CA GLY A 626 -18.83 67.85 30.58
C GLY A 626 -19.23 67.80 32.06
N ILE A 627 -20.44 67.37 32.38
CA ILE A 627 -20.87 66.92 33.70
C ILE A 627 -21.10 65.39 33.56
N PRO A 628 -20.41 64.54 34.34
CA PRO A 628 -20.69 63.11 34.32
C PRO A 628 -22.07 62.79 34.93
N ASN A 629 -22.67 61.68 34.52
CA ASN A 629 -24.09 61.36 34.78
C ASN A 629 -24.46 61.43 36.27
N TYR A 630 -23.63 60.88 37.17
CA TYR A 630 -23.83 60.92 38.64
C TYR A 630 -23.84 62.35 39.25
N ARG A 631 -23.57 63.38 38.45
CA ARG A 631 -23.63 64.80 38.81
C ARG A 631 -24.64 65.59 37.96
N ASP A 632 -25.48 64.93 37.14
CA ASP A 632 -26.58 65.53 36.36
C ASP A 632 -27.92 64.78 36.58
N ARG A 633 -29.01 65.21 35.91
CA ARG A 633 -30.41 64.80 36.20
C ARG A 633 -31.26 64.44 34.98
N ASP A 634 -30.65 64.56 33.80
CA ASP A 634 -31.28 64.52 32.48
C ASP A 634 -30.16 64.04 31.53
N SER A 635 -29.57 62.87 31.82
CA SER A 635 -28.22 62.44 31.38
C SER A 635 -28.02 62.44 29.85
N ASP A 636 -29.09 62.48 29.06
CA ASP A 636 -29.04 62.54 27.59
C ASP A 636 -29.71 63.78 26.94
N ASP A 637 -30.12 64.79 27.74
CA ASP A 637 -30.83 66.04 27.35
C ASP A 637 -32.08 65.80 26.45
N ASP A 638 -32.75 64.65 26.60
CA ASP A 638 -34.10 64.36 26.09
C ASP A 638 -35.15 65.36 26.63
N GLY A 639 -35.03 65.69 27.93
CA GLY A 639 -35.99 66.49 28.69
C GLY A 639 -37.00 65.66 29.50
N VAL A 640 -36.65 64.40 29.81
CA VAL A 640 -37.22 63.57 30.87
C VAL A 640 -36.10 63.36 31.90
N LEU A 641 -36.41 63.42 33.19
CA LEU A 641 -35.40 63.23 34.23
C LEU A 641 -35.19 61.73 34.48
N ASP A 642 -33.96 61.34 34.75
CA ASP A 642 -33.50 59.96 34.80
C ASP A 642 -34.36 59.07 35.74
N GLY A 643 -34.69 59.56 36.94
CA GLY A 643 -35.61 58.88 37.88
C GLY A 643 -37.10 58.80 37.47
N ASP A 644 -37.50 59.34 36.31
CA ASP A 644 -38.82 59.23 35.67
C ASP A 644 -38.74 58.56 34.26
N ASP A 645 -37.55 58.14 33.78
CA ASP A 645 -37.30 57.56 32.45
C ASP A 645 -37.26 56.01 32.41
N ASN A 646 -37.41 55.40 31.21
CA ASN A 646 -37.21 53.96 30.98
C ASN A 646 -35.99 53.60 30.11
N CYS A 647 -35.25 54.59 29.59
CA CYS A 647 -33.89 54.48 29.07
C CYS A 647 -33.05 55.73 29.44
N PRO A 648 -32.69 55.97 30.72
CA PRO A 648 -32.01 57.20 31.18
C PRO A 648 -30.72 57.61 30.46
N LEU A 649 -30.10 56.69 29.70
CA LEU A 649 -28.84 56.91 28.98
C LEU A 649 -29.00 56.89 27.45
N VAL A 650 -30.24 56.82 26.92
CA VAL A 650 -30.53 56.62 25.49
C VAL A 650 -31.80 57.36 25.05
N ALA A 651 -31.64 58.66 24.76
CA ALA A 651 -32.69 59.61 24.39
C ALA A 651 -33.79 59.01 23.49
N ASN A 652 -34.95 58.74 24.10
CA ASN A 652 -36.06 57.98 23.54
C ASN A 652 -37.37 58.81 23.42
N PRO A 653 -37.31 60.14 23.14
CA PRO A 653 -38.26 61.12 23.68
C PRO A 653 -39.70 60.80 23.26
N PRO A 654 -40.66 60.75 24.21
CA PRO A 654 -41.97 60.20 23.95
C PRO A 654 -42.65 60.89 22.77
N SER A 655 -43.09 60.08 21.79
CA SER A 655 -43.63 60.50 20.49
C SER A 655 -44.73 61.57 20.56
N ARG A 656 -45.35 61.77 21.73
CA ARG A 656 -45.94 63.04 22.15
C ARG A 656 -45.67 63.31 23.63
N PRO A 657 -45.50 64.58 24.05
CA PRO A 657 -45.38 64.95 25.46
C PRO A 657 -46.56 64.46 26.30
N GLY A 658 -46.29 63.57 27.25
CA GLY A 658 -47.27 63.00 28.19
C GLY A 658 -48.02 61.76 27.69
N GLU A 659 -47.56 61.12 26.62
CA GLU A 659 -47.66 59.65 26.48
C GLU A 659 -46.41 59.04 27.18
N PRO A 660 -46.42 57.76 27.60
CA PRO A 660 -45.18 57.09 28.05
C PRO A 660 -44.22 56.88 26.88
N GLN A 661 -42.98 56.51 27.21
CA GLN A 661 -42.05 55.89 26.27
C GLN A 661 -42.54 54.51 25.78
N ALA A 662 -41.82 53.95 24.82
CA ALA A 662 -42.15 52.66 24.22
C ALA A 662 -41.51 51.52 25.04
N ASP A 663 -42.24 50.42 25.15
CA ASP A 663 -42.03 49.28 26.06
C ASP A 663 -42.94 48.15 25.53
N THR A 664 -42.35 47.16 24.85
CA THR A 664 -43.08 46.17 24.04
C THR A 664 -43.48 44.91 24.80
N ASP A 665 -42.62 44.39 25.69
CA ASP A 665 -42.93 43.21 26.52
C ASP A 665 -43.59 43.58 27.88
N GLY A 666 -43.30 44.77 28.41
CA GLY A 666 -43.81 45.30 29.68
C GLY A 666 -42.88 45.13 30.90
N ASP A 667 -41.57 44.89 30.72
CA ASP A 667 -40.56 44.73 31.77
C ASP A 667 -40.31 46.02 32.57
N GLY A 668 -40.23 47.17 31.89
CA GLY A 668 -39.95 48.48 32.49
C GLY A 668 -38.75 49.23 31.93
N LYS A 669 -37.93 48.61 31.07
CA LYS A 669 -37.05 49.30 30.11
C LYS A 669 -37.86 49.86 28.92
N GLY A 670 -37.19 50.41 27.91
CA GLY A 670 -37.81 50.77 26.64
C GLY A 670 -37.15 50.17 25.40
N ASP A 671 -37.91 50.11 24.31
CA ASP A 671 -37.57 49.52 22.98
C ASP A 671 -36.25 50.04 22.32
N LEU A 672 -35.52 50.96 22.94
CA LEU A 672 -34.23 51.50 22.46
C LEU A 672 -33.03 51.16 23.37
N CYS A 673 -33.28 50.64 24.57
CA CYS A 673 -32.26 50.24 25.55
C CYS A 673 -32.48 48.82 26.10
N ASP A 674 -33.54 48.13 25.70
CA ASP A 674 -33.60 46.68 25.82
C ASP A 674 -32.83 45.98 24.69
N GLY A 675 -32.56 44.68 24.89
CA GLY A 675 -31.81 43.85 23.94
C GLY A 675 -32.57 42.63 23.40
N ASP A 676 -33.79 42.40 23.89
CA ASP A 676 -34.71 41.30 23.53
C ASP A 676 -36.14 41.85 23.70
N SER A 677 -36.55 42.75 22.78
CA SER A 677 -37.70 43.64 22.90
C SER A 677 -39.07 42.93 22.92
N ASP A 678 -39.12 41.62 22.67
CA ASP A 678 -40.34 40.82 22.82
C ASP A 678 -40.22 39.59 23.75
N ASN A 679 -39.03 39.34 24.31
CA ASN A 679 -38.71 38.33 25.31
C ASN A 679 -38.87 36.88 24.82
N ASP A 680 -38.55 36.60 23.55
CA ASP A 680 -38.52 35.23 23.00
C ASP A 680 -37.20 34.47 23.27
N GLY A 681 -36.11 35.20 23.54
CA GLY A 681 -34.77 34.66 23.80
C GLY A 681 -33.77 34.81 22.66
N VAL A 682 -34.13 35.45 21.53
CA VAL A 682 -33.21 35.96 20.51
C VAL A 682 -33.03 37.46 20.71
N LEU A 683 -31.79 37.97 20.62
CA LEU A 683 -31.52 39.40 20.80
C LEU A 683 -31.95 40.21 19.57
N ASP A 684 -32.40 41.45 19.72
CA ASP A 684 -32.82 42.37 18.64
C ASP A 684 -31.78 42.56 17.51
N SER A 685 -30.51 42.28 17.79
CA SER A 685 -29.40 42.37 16.84
C SER A 685 -29.12 41.07 16.06
N GLU A 686 -29.73 39.96 16.48
CA GLU A 686 -29.67 38.63 15.87
C GLU A 686 -31.06 38.10 15.43
N ASP A 687 -32.16 38.80 15.77
CA ASP A 687 -33.52 38.46 15.38
C ASP A 687 -33.95 39.10 14.02
N ASN A 688 -34.58 38.30 13.17
CA ASN A 688 -35.20 38.70 11.90
C ASN A 688 -36.69 39.07 12.04
N CYS A 689 -37.29 38.92 13.23
CA CYS A 689 -38.61 39.44 13.60
C CYS A 689 -38.67 40.25 14.95
N PRO A 690 -37.78 41.23 15.29
CA PRO A 690 -37.53 41.80 16.65
C PRO A 690 -38.66 42.41 17.52
N LEU A 691 -39.93 42.24 17.15
CA LEU A 691 -41.12 42.70 17.88
C LEU A 691 -42.28 41.68 17.71
N THR A 692 -41.97 40.40 17.40
CA THR A 692 -42.90 39.29 17.14
C THR A 692 -42.23 37.93 17.39
N PRO A 693 -42.46 37.28 18.56
CA PRO A 693 -41.75 36.06 18.98
C PRO A 693 -41.80 34.87 18.01
N ASN A 694 -40.63 34.31 17.69
CA ASN A 694 -40.36 33.20 16.76
C ASN A 694 -40.76 31.80 17.29
N SER A 695 -41.73 31.74 18.20
CA SER A 695 -42.11 30.52 18.91
C SER A 695 -42.85 29.49 18.02
N PRO A 696 -42.62 28.17 18.20
CA PRO A 696 -42.17 27.56 19.45
C PRO A 696 -40.71 27.01 19.45
N PRO A 697 -39.98 27.12 20.58
CA PRO A 697 -38.62 26.59 20.70
C PRO A 697 -38.62 25.05 20.84
N ALA A 698 -38.65 24.33 19.70
CA ALA A 698 -38.64 22.87 19.66
C ALA A 698 -37.97 22.28 18.39
N ALA A 699 -36.63 22.26 18.38
CA ALA A 699 -35.78 21.52 17.44
C ALA A 699 -35.88 21.92 15.95
N GLY A 700 -35.16 22.97 15.60
CA GLY A 700 -35.00 23.46 14.23
C GLY A 700 -34.14 24.73 14.24
N GLU A 701 -34.54 25.71 13.44
CA GLU A 701 -33.90 27.03 13.35
C GLU A 701 -34.92 28.10 13.82
N PRO A 702 -34.70 28.82 14.94
CA PRO A 702 -35.61 29.87 15.43
C PRO A 702 -35.47 31.20 14.66
N GLN A 703 -34.71 31.17 13.57
CA GLN A 703 -34.34 32.30 12.69
C GLN A 703 -34.37 31.82 11.23
N ALA A 704 -35.35 30.97 10.90
CA ALA A 704 -35.53 30.48 9.55
C ALA A 704 -35.94 31.64 8.61
N ASP A 705 -35.28 31.73 7.46
CA ASP A 705 -35.47 32.71 6.38
C ASP A 705 -35.30 31.91 5.08
N ALA A 706 -36.41 31.34 4.59
CA ALA A 706 -36.39 30.33 3.53
C ALA A 706 -36.08 30.93 2.14
N ASP A 707 -36.43 32.19 1.89
CA ASP A 707 -36.25 32.86 0.60
C ASP A 707 -34.99 33.77 0.54
N GLY A 708 -34.49 34.22 1.70
CA GLY A 708 -33.27 35.01 1.86
C GLY A 708 -33.49 36.53 1.76
N ASP A 709 -34.70 37.03 1.98
CA ASP A 709 -35.08 38.44 2.05
C ASP A 709 -34.53 39.16 3.31
N GLY A 710 -34.37 38.43 4.42
CA GLY A 710 -33.95 38.97 5.72
C GLY A 710 -35.10 39.21 6.71
N LEU A 711 -36.30 38.72 6.43
CA LEU A 711 -37.40 38.54 7.37
C LEU A 711 -37.52 37.05 7.72
N GLY A 712 -37.93 36.72 8.94
CA GLY A 712 -38.12 35.32 9.33
C GLY A 712 -39.42 34.71 8.81
N ASP A 713 -39.45 33.39 8.57
CA ASP A 713 -40.61 32.62 8.11
C ASP A 713 -41.88 32.82 8.99
N VAL A 714 -41.71 33.28 10.24
CA VAL A 714 -42.80 33.60 11.17
C VAL A 714 -43.44 34.97 10.88
N CYS A 715 -42.68 35.91 10.29
CA CYS A 715 -43.13 37.24 9.88
C CYS A 715 -43.18 37.46 8.34
N ASP A 716 -42.67 36.54 7.51
CA ASP A 716 -42.82 36.50 6.04
C ASP A 716 -44.10 35.76 5.56
N PRO A 717 -44.84 36.29 4.57
CA PRO A 717 -45.99 35.62 3.96
C PRO A 717 -45.75 34.87 2.63
N ASP A 718 -44.56 34.91 2.01
CA ASP A 718 -44.33 34.41 0.63
C ASP A 718 -43.50 33.08 0.54
N ALA A 719 -42.98 32.55 1.66
CA ALA A 719 -42.13 31.34 1.76
C ALA A 719 -42.65 29.99 1.18
N ASP A 720 -41.69 29.12 0.83
CA ASP A 720 -41.77 27.74 0.31
C ASP A 720 -40.85 26.83 1.19
N PRO A 721 -41.39 26.11 2.21
CA PRO A 721 -40.55 25.47 3.24
C PRO A 721 -39.96 24.10 2.90
N ASP A 722 -40.47 23.40 1.89
CA ASP A 722 -39.98 22.07 1.49
C ASP A 722 -39.33 22.01 0.10
N GLY A 723 -39.45 23.09 -0.69
CA GLY A 723 -38.71 23.30 -1.93
C GLY A 723 -39.28 22.62 -3.16
N ASP A 724 -40.56 22.26 -3.14
CA ASP A 724 -41.28 21.68 -4.29
C ASP A 724 -41.53 22.71 -5.42
N GLY A 725 -41.60 24.01 -5.08
CA GLY A 725 -41.87 25.11 -6.00
C GLY A 725 -43.28 25.73 -5.89
N LEU A 726 -44.09 25.31 -4.91
CA LEU A 726 -45.33 25.92 -4.47
C LEU A 726 -45.11 26.60 -3.11
N SER A 727 -45.66 27.81 -2.93
CA SER A 727 -45.63 28.45 -1.60
C SER A 727 -46.77 27.95 -0.72
N ASN A 728 -46.67 28.19 0.59
CA ASN A 728 -47.62 27.83 1.65
C ASN A 728 -49.12 28.14 1.40
N GLN A 729 -49.48 28.88 0.33
CA GLN A 729 -50.85 29.22 -0.05
C GLN A 729 -51.46 28.32 -1.14
N ASP A 730 -50.63 27.72 -2.01
CA ASP A 730 -51.06 27.02 -3.23
C ASP A 730 -50.78 25.49 -3.18
N ASP A 731 -50.27 24.97 -2.07
CA ASP A 731 -49.96 23.54 -1.84
C ASP A 731 -50.93 22.85 -0.86
N ASN A 732 -51.16 21.53 -1.04
CA ASN A 732 -51.94 20.65 -0.15
C ASN A 732 -51.08 19.75 0.78
N CYS A 733 -49.75 19.68 0.62
CA CYS A 733 -48.86 19.05 1.61
C CYS A 733 -47.64 19.95 1.99
N PRO A 734 -47.80 21.14 2.63
CA PRO A 734 -46.78 22.22 2.78
C PRO A 734 -45.53 21.96 3.66
N THR A 735 -45.11 20.71 3.75
CA THR A 735 -43.95 20.17 4.47
C THR A 735 -43.43 18.85 3.86
N HIS A 736 -44.03 18.37 2.75
CA HIS A 736 -43.87 17.05 2.14
C HIS A 736 -43.91 17.11 0.59
N ALA A 737 -43.15 18.06 0.01
CA ALA A 737 -42.82 18.25 -1.41
C ALA A 737 -43.43 17.24 -2.43
N ASN A 738 -44.51 17.67 -3.08
CA ASN A 738 -45.29 16.90 -4.06
C ASN A 738 -45.47 17.67 -5.40
N PRO A 739 -44.39 17.86 -6.17
CA PRO A 739 -44.34 18.83 -7.27
C PRO A 739 -45.10 18.40 -8.53
N PRO A 740 -45.97 19.26 -9.12
CA PRO A 740 -46.96 18.85 -10.12
C PRO A 740 -46.37 18.42 -11.48
N ALA A 741 -46.20 17.11 -11.69
CA ALA A 741 -45.69 16.50 -12.93
C ALA A 741 -46.51 15.27 -13.40
N GLN A 742 -47.58 15.52 -14.16
CA GLN A 742 -48.57 14.52 -14.63
C GLN A 742 -48.00 13.32 -15.43
N PRO A 743 -48.69 12.15 -15.47
CA PRO A 743 -49.98 11.82 -14.84
C PRO A 743 -49.89 10.72 -13.77
N GLY A 744 -50.86 10.72 -12.84
CA GLY A 744 -50.60 10.32 -11.45
C GLY A 744 -50.13 11.58 -10.75
N ASP A 745 -51.08 12.50 -10.50
CA ASP A 745 -50.76 13.84 -10.00
C ASP A 745 -50.08 13.74 -8.64
N PRO A 746 -48.99 14.46 -8.38
CA PRO A 746 -48.46 14.58 -7.02
C PRO A 746 -49.42 15.35 -6.08
N GLN A 747 -50.21 16.27 -6.65
CA GLN A 747 -51.40 16.85 -6.01
C GLN A 747 -52.68 16.04 -6.30
N ALA A 748 -52.54 14.70 -6.38
CA ALA A 748 -53.69 13.80 -6.32
C ALA A 748 -54.21 13.74 -4.88
N ASP A 749 -55.49 13.41 -4.81
CA ASP A 749 -56.36 13.43 -3.64
C ASP A 749 -57.44 12.41 -4.01
N LEU A 750 -57.15 11.12 -3.79
CA LEU A 750 -57.91 10.02 -4.38
C LEU A 750 -59.32 9.86 -3.76
N ASP A 751 -59.55 10.34 -2.54
CA ASP A 751 -60.86 10.31 -1.85
C ASP A 751 -61.62 11.67 -1.82
N ASP A 752 -61.02 12.77 -2.30
CA ASP A 752 -61.49 14.18 -2.23
C ASP A 752 -61.53 14.78 -0.77
N ASP A 753 -60.65 14.38 0.17
CA ASP A 753 -60.49 14.96 1.52
C ASP A 753 -59.90 16.38 1.50
N GLY A 754 -58.82 16.58 0.74
CA GLY A 754 -58.05 17.83 0.66
C GLY A 754 -56.63 17.78 1.24
N LEU A 755 -56.19 16.66 1.79
CA LEU A 755 -54.76 16.28 1.81
C LEU A 755 -54.34 15.81 0.41
N GLY A 756 -53.05 15.51 0.21
CA GLY A 756 -52.56 14.88 -1.02
C GLY A 756 -52.11 13.45 -0.77
N ASP A 757 -52.24 12.57 -1.78
CA ASP A 757 -51.83 11.15 -1.72
C ASP A 757 -50.40 10.95 -1.15
N ALA A 758 -49.52 11.95 -1.34
CA ALA A 758 -48.14 11.96 -0.83
C ALA A 758 -48.02 12.14 0.70
N CYS A 759 -49.02 12.74 1.36
CA CYS A 759 -49.07 12.96 2.80
C CYS A 759 -50.30 12.35 3.51
N ASP A 760 -51.15 11.60 2.78
CA ASP A 760 -52.37 10.99 3.32
C ASP A 760 -52.16 9.56 3.91
N PRO A 761 -52.75 9.24 5.08
CA PRO A 761 -52.64 7.91 5.71
C PRO A 761 -53.67 6.84 5.26
N ASP A 762 -54.68 7.16 4.45
CA ASP A 762 -55.88 6.36 4.14
C ASP A 762 -56.34 6.67 2.69
N ILE A 763 -55.47 6.43 1.71
CA ILE A 763 -55.46 7.08 0.37
C ILE A 763 -56.75 6.84 -0.44
N ASP A 764 -57.45 5.72 -0.28
CA ASP A 764 -58.72 5.48 -1.00
C ASP A 764 -60.00 5.67 -0.15
N GLY A 765 -59.85 6.04 1.13
CA GLY A 765 -60.93 6.50 2.01
C GLY A 765 -61.90 5.42 2.48
N ASP A 766 -61.52 4.14 2.43
CA ASP A 766 -62.39 3.04 2.88
C ASP A 766 -62.42 2.84 4.42
N ALA A 767 -61.47 3.47 5.12
CA ALA A 767 -61.17 3.39 6.56
C ALA A 767 -60.26 2.22 7.03
N VAL A 768 -59.46 1.64 6.13
CA VAL A 768 -58.28 0.81 6.39
C VAL A 768 -57.02 1.56 5.94
N ALA A 769 -56.28 2.12 6.89
CA ALA A 769 -55.08 2.90 6.59
C ALA A 769 -54.02 2.10 5.80
N ASN A 770 -53.29 2.77 4.89
CA ASN A 770 -52.38 2.22 3.86
C ASN A 770 -51.38 1.14 4.31
N ALA A 771 -51.09 1.05 5.62
CA ALA A 771 -50.12 0.13 6.21
C ALA A 771 -50.75 -1.14 6.83
N ASP A 772 -52.08 -1.18 6.98
CA ASP A 772 -52.88 -2.33 7.43
C ASP A 772 -53.78 -2.87 6.28
N ASP A 773 -53.72 -2.26 5.08
CA ASP A 773 -54.50 -2.60 3.88
C ASP A 773 -53.71 -3.48 2.89
N THR A 774 -54.41 -4.46 2.30
CA THR A 774 -53.94 -5.41 1.27
C THR A 774 -54.30 -5.00 -0.16
N CYS A 775 -55.14 -3.98 -0.34
CA CYS A 775 -55.49 -3.38 -1.63
C CYS A 775 -55.51 -1.82 -1.61
N PRO A 776 -54.40 -1.10 -1.29
CA PRO A 776 -54.35 0.35 -0.97
C PRO A 776 -54.72 1.38 -2.07
N LEU A 777 -55.45 0.97 -3.10
CA LEU A 777 -55.90 1.75 -4.25
C LEU A 777 -57.31 1.33 -4.73
N VAL A 778 -58.03 0.49 -3.96
CA VAL A 778 -59.24 -0.26 -4.38
C VAL A 778 -60.32 -0.37 -3.30
N ALA A 779 -60.51 0.68 -2.50
CA ALA A 779 -61.52 0.90 -1.45
C ALA A 779 -62.45 -0.30 -1.12
N THR A 780 -62.00 -1.18 -0.22
CA THR A 780 -62.63 -2.47 0.08
C THR A 780 -62.38 -2.97 1.51
N ASP A 781 -63.43 -2.99 2.35
CA ASP A 781 -63.36 -3.51 3.74
C ASP A 781 -63.20 -5.05 3.83
N ALA A 782 -62.91 -5.70 2.70
CA ALA A 782 -62.55 -7.10 2.55
C ALA A 782 -61.03 -7.24 2.39
N GLN A 783 -60.40 -7.72 3.47
CA GLN A 783 -58.95 -7.80 3.69
C GLN A 783 -58.55 -9.28 3.84
N GLU A 784 -59.12 -10.12 2.97
CA GLU A 784 -58.83 -11.54 2.84
C GLU A 784 -57.71 -11.73 1.82
N ASP A 785 -56.66 -12.46 2.20
CA ASP A 785 -55.52 -12.88 1.38
C ASP A 785 -55.55 -14.43 1.37
N GLY A 786 -55.82 -15.01 0.19
CA GLY A 786 -56.19 -16.41 0.02
C GLY A 786 -55.04 -17.41 0.13
N ASP A 787 -53.83 -17.02 -0.28
CA ASP A 787 -52.65 -17.90 -0.38
C ASP A 787 -51.41 -17.40 0.37
N GLY A 788 -51.32 -16.11 0.69
CA GLY A 788 -50.31 -15.51 1.54
C GLY A 788 -49.23 -14.68 0.82
N ASP A 789 -49.50 -14.13 -0.37
CA ASP A 789 -48.51 -13.37 -1.14
C ASP A 789 -48.36 -11.89 -0.72
N GLY A 790 -49.41 -11.29 -0.14
CA GLY A 790 -49.47 -9.90 0.32
C GLY A 790 -50.50 -9.00 -0.37
N LEU A 791 -51.18 -9.47 -1.41
CA LEU A 791 -52.33 -8.82 -2.04
C LEU A 791 -53.65 -9.42 -1.52
N GLY A 792 -54.74 -8.64 -1.61
CA GLY A 792 -56.07 -9.12 -1.20
C GLY A 792 -56.85 -9.77 -2.35
N ASP A 793 -57.69 -10.77 -2.02
CA ASP A 793 -58.68 -11.46 -2.88
C ASP A 793 -59.54 -10.51 -3.76
N ALA A 794 -59.60 -9.22 -3.41
CA ALA A 794 -60.36 -8.18 -4.09
C ALA A 794 -59.58 -7.43 -5.19
N CYS A 795 -58.25 -7.45 -5.15
CA CYS A 795 -57.36 -6.79 -6.12
C CYS A 795 -56.40 -7.77 -6.85
N ASP A 796 -56.36 -9.02 -6.42
CA ASP A 796 -55.52 -10.10 -6.98
C ASP A 796 -56.16 -10.82 -8.21
N ASN A 797 -55.34 -11.14 -9.21
CA ASN A 797 -55.66 -11.89 -10.43
C ASN A 797 -55.43 -13.42 -10.37
N CYS A 798 -54.80 -13.94 -9.31
CA CYS A 798 -54.77 -15.39 -8.98
C CYS A 798 -55.05 -15.72 -7.49
N PRO A 799 -56.26 -15.46 -6.93
CA PRO A 799 -56.60 -15.65 -5.49
C PRO A 799 -56.56 -17.09 -4.94
N GLY A 800 -55.36 -17.66 -4.85
CA GLY A 800 -55.09 -19.06 -4.52
C GLY A 800 -53.76 -19.63 -5.04
N ASP A 801 -53.03 -18.92 -5.92
CA ASP A 801 -51.76 -19.36 -6.53
C ASP A 801 -50.65 -18.26 -6.53
N ALA A 802 -50.65 -17.35 -5.55
CA ALA A 802 -49.55 -16.51 -5.05
C ALA A 802 -48.60 -15.86 -6.10
N ASN A 803 -48.98 -14.68 -6.60
CA ASN A 803 -48.24 -13.89 -7.59
C ASN A 803 -48.27 -12.37 -7.30
N ALA A 804 -47.51 -11.93 -6.29
CA ALA A 804 -47.51 -10.54 -5.81
C ALA A 804 -46.97 -9.49 -6.83
N ASP A 805 -46.52 -9.91 -8.02
CA ASP A 805 -46.19 -9.05 -9.16
C ASP A 805 -47.31 -8.96 -10.22
N GLN A 806 -48.40 -9.73 -10.06
CA GLN A 806 -49.63 -9.72 -10.86
C GLN A 806 -49.39 -9.90 -12.36
N GLY A 807 -48.47 -10.81 -12.71
CA GLY A 807 -48.21 -11.23 -14.09
C GLY A 807 -49.47 -11.71 -14.80
N ASP A 808 -49.72 -11.15 -16.00
CA ASP A 808 -50.77 -11.49 -16.96
C ASP A 808 -50.25 -11.03 -18.34
N GLU A 809 -49.47 -11.89 -19.03
CA GLU A 809 -48.87 -11.54 -20.33
C GLU A 809 -49.93 -11.43 -21.45
N ASN A 810 -51.08 -12.11 -21.30
CA ASN A 810 -52.13 -12.16 -22.32
C ASN A 810 -53.15 -10.99 -22.19
N GLY A 811 -53.36 -10.49 -20.98
CA GLY A 811 -54.18 -9.33 -20.62
C GLY A 811 -55.68 -9.61 -20.46
N ASP A 812 -56.10 -10.82 -20.08
CA ASP A 812 -57.52 -11.19 -19.93
C ASP A 812 -58.07 -11.12 -18.50
N GLY A 813 -57.19 -11.01 -17.49
CA GLY A 813 -57.54 -10.90 -16.07
C GLY A 813 -57.46 -12.20 -15.27
N LEU A 814 -56.84 -13.24 -15.81
CA LEU A 814 -56.36 -14.42 -15.08
C LEU A 814 -54.83 -14.45 -15.17
N GLY A 815 -54.13 -14.53 -14.03
CA GLY A 815 -52.67 -14.36 -14.02
C GLY A 815 -51.86 -15.58 -14.46
N ASP A 816 -50.63 -15.34 -14.93
CA ASP A 816 -49.70 -16.35 -15.47
C ASP A 816 -49.34 -17.48 -14.46
N ALA A 817 -49.59 -17.26 -13.16
CA ALA A 817 -49.35 -18.25 -12.10
C ALA A 817 -50.50 -19.27 -11.94
N CYS A 818 -51.71 -18.90 -12.34
CA CYS A 818 -52.89 -19.75 -12.26
C CYS A 818 -53.38 -20.27 -13.63
N ASP A 819 -52.73 -19.90 -14.73
CA ASP A 819 -52.97 -20.37 -16.11
C ASP A 819 -51.62 -20.65 -16.82
N ASP A 820 -51.16 -21.92 -16.80
CA ASP A 820 -49.81 -22.31 -17.28
C ASP A 820 -49.65 -22.23 -18.83
N ASP A 821 -50.74 -22.33 -19.59
CA ASP A 821 -50.71 -22.36 -21.07
C ASP A 821 -51.43 -21.19 -21.77
N GLY A 822 -52.19 -20.38 -21.03
CA GLY A 822 -52.75 -19.11 -21.46
C GLY A 822 -54.07 -19.21 -22.23
N ASP A 823 -54.86 -20.26 -21.99
CA ASP A 823 -56.13 -20.48 -22.70
C ASP A 823 -57.38 -19.84 -22.04
N GLY A 824 -57.24 -19.40 -20.78
CA GLY A 824 -58.31 -18.83 -19.96
C GLY A 824 -59.01 -19.82 -19.01
N VAL A 825 -58.44 -21.03 -18.81
CA VAL A 825 -58.94 -22.05 -17.87
C VAL A 825 -57.90 -22.36 -16.81
N ALA A 826 -58.15 -21.88 -15.58
CA ALA A 826 -57.23 -22.04 -14.47
C ALA A 826 -56.75 -23.51 -14.24
N ASN A 827 -55.45 -23.63 -14.02
CA ASN A 827 -54.57 -24.77 -13.73
C ASN A 827 -55.09 -25.96 -12.90
N HIS A 828 -56.19 -25.77 -12.14
CA HIS A 828 -56.78 -26.75 -11.23
C HIS A 828 -58.18 -27.23 -11.68
N ILE A 829 -58.71 -26.66 -12.76
CA ILE A 829 -59.97 -27.03 -13.44
C ILE A 829 -59.67 -27.72 -14.78
N ASP A 830 -58.57 -27.31 -15.41
CA ASP A 830 -58.11 -27.74 -16.73
C ASP A 830 -57.80 -29.25 -16.82
N ASN A 831 -58.18 -29.86 -17.95
CA ASN A 831 -57.90 -31.24 -18.34
C ASN A 831 -56.75 -31.43 -19.37
N CYS A 832 -56.04 -30.37 -19.81
CA CYS A 832 -54.79 -30.48 -20.58
C CYS A 832 -53.57 -29.71 -20.05
N ARG A 833 -53.69 -28.63 -19.27
CA ARG A 833 -52.67 -27.85 -18.49
C ARG A 833 -51.44 -27.29 -19.22
N ASP A 834 -50.79 -28.11 -20.03
CA ASP A 834 -49.57 -27.77 -20.77
C ASP A 834 -49.87 -27.52 -22.28
N VAL A 835 -51.15 -27.48 -22.69
CA VAL A 835 -51.61 -27.53 -24.11
C VAL A 835 -53.00 -26.87 -24.31
N GLU A 836 -53.02 -25.60 -24.75
CA GLU A 836 -54.21 -24.77 -25.04
C GLU A 836 -55.47 -25.57 -25.51
N ASN A 837 -56.51 -25.69 -24.68
CA ASN A 837 -57.73 -26.43 -25.02
C ASN A 837 -59.07 -25.87 -24.49
N ALA A 838 -59.21 -24.56 -24.28
CA ALA A 838 -60.28 -23.79 -23.61
C ALA A 838 -61.78 -24.16 -23.80
N ASP A 839 -62.13 -25.08 -24.69
CA ASP A 839 -63.45 -25.73 -24.70
C ASP A 839 -63.56 -26.96 -23.77
N GLN A 840 -62.44 -27.42 -23.20
CA GLN A 840 -62.32 -28.47 -22.18
C GLN A 840 -62.98 -29.80 -22.59
N SER A 841 -62.91 -30.11 -23.89
CA SER A 841 -63.49 -31.34 -24.45
C SER A 841 -62.77 -32.60 -23.96
N ASP A 842 -63.55 -33.53 -23.41
CA ASP A 842 -63.21 -34.91 -23.08
C ASP A 842 -64.41 -35.76 -23.56
N ASP A 843 -64.29 -36.39 -24.74
CA ASP A 843 -65.41 -37.12 -25.40
C ASP A 843 -65.56 -38.58 -24.89
N ASP A 844 -64.76 -38.99 -23.88
CA ASP A 844 -64.60 -40.36 -23.34
C ASP A 844 -64.91 -40.49 -21.81
N ASP A 845 -64.97 -39.35 -21.09
CA ASP A 845 -65.17 -39.19 -19.63
C ASP A 845 -63.98 -39.74 -18.77
N ASP A 846 -62.74 -39.62 -19.24
CA ASP A 846 -61.51 -40.15 -18.59
C ASP A 846 -60.84 -39.14 -17.63
N GLY A 847 -60.89 -37.84 -17.94
CA GLY A 847 -60.24 -36.77 -17.18
C GLY A 847 -58.99 -36.16 -17.82
N VAL A 848 -58.60 -36.61 -19.02
CA VAL A 848 -57.62 -35.96 -19.91
C VAL A 848 -58.35 -35.41 -21.14
N GLY A 849 -58.03 -34.21 -21.58
CA GLY A 849 -58.72 -33.58 -22.72
C GLY A 849 -58.35 -34.15 -24.10
N ASP A 850 -59.29 -34.07 -25.04
CA ASP A 850 -59.18 -34.48 -26.46
C ASP A 850 -57.93 -33.88 -27.16
N ALA A 851 -57.42 -32.74 -26.68
CA ALA A 851 -56.28 -32.02 -27.25
C ALA A 851 -54.92 -32.65 -26.89
N CYS A 852 -54.83 -33.35 -25.76
CA CYS A 852 -53.59 -33.90 -25.21
C CYS A 852 -53.54 -35.45 -25.17
N GLU A 853 -54.52 -36.15 -25.76
CA GLU A 853 -54.52 -37.62 -25.88
C GLU A 853 -53.63 -38.15 -27.03
N GLU A 854 -52.85 -39.22 -26.81
CA GLU A 854 -52.00 -39.85 -27.85
C GLU A 854 -52.68 -41.07 -28.55
N PRO A 855 -52.66 -41.16 -29.90
CA PRO A 855 -53.45 -42.15 -30.65
C PRO A 855 -52.86 -43.57 -30.69
N GLU A 856 -53.38 -44.45 -29.81
CA GLU A 856 -52.95 -45.84 -29.63
C GLU A 856 -53.01 -46.75 -30.89
N THR A 857 -51.95 -47.53 -31.12
CA THR A 857 -51.75 -48.27 -32.39
C THR A 857 -52.26 -49.72 -32.39
N SER A 858 -52.46 -50.32 -33.58
CA SER A 858 -52.78 -51.76 -33.65
C SER A 858 -52.31 -52.53 -34.90
N GLY A 859 -51.48 -53.55 -34.66
CA GLY A 859 -51.43 -54.77 -35.47
C GLY A 859 -50.40 -54.80 -36.61
N ALA A 860 -49.35 -55.61 -36.42
CA ALA A 860 -48.40 -55.94 -37.47
C ALA A 860 -49.05 -56.65 -38.68
N GLY A 861 -48.42 -56.52 -39.86
CA GLY A 861 -48.98 -57.00 -41.13
C GLY A 861 -49.26 -58.51 -41.16
N GLY A 862 -50.36 -58.90 -41.81
CA GLY A 862 -50.65 -60.31 -42.10
C GLY A 862 -51.62 -61.03 -41.15
N ALA A 863 -52.38 -60.28 -40.34
CA ALA A 863 -53.61 -60.70 -39.65
C ALA A 863 -53.51 -61.82 -38.59
N SER A 864 -53.65 -61.43 -37.31
CA SER A 864 -54.90 -61.70 -36.56
C SER A 864 -54.90 -61.09 -35.14
N GLY A 865 -55.85 -60.20 -34.86
CA GLY A 865 -56.11 -59.65 -33.51
C GLY A 865 -55.81 -58.15 -33.40
N ALA A 866 -56.83 -57.37 -33.05
CA ALA A 866 -56.72 -55.98 -32.58
C ALA A 866 -56.74 -55.96 -31.04
N GLY A 867 -56.26 -54.93 -30.35
CA GLY A 867 -55.68 -53.67 -30.83
C GLY A 867 -56.02 -52.51 -29.87
N GLY A 868 -55.21 -51.46 -29.82
CA GLY A 868 -55.22 -50.47 -28.75
C GLY A 868 -54.51 -50.99 -27.49
N ALA A 869 -53.84 -50.13 -26.75
CA ALA A 869 -53.16 -50.47 -25.50
C ALA A 869 -53.57 -49.53 -24.36
N SER A 870 -52.73 -49.42 -23.33
CA SER A 870 -52.94 -48.65 -22.10
C SER A 870 -51.64 -48.72 -21.29
N GLY A 871 -51.19 -47.60 -20.71
CA GLY A 871 -49.95 -47.55 -19.94
C GLY A 871 -49.89 -48.49 -18.73
N ALA A 872 -48.69 -48.97 -18.38
CA ALA A 872 -48.45 -49.71 -17.14
C ALA A 872 -46.97 -49.69 -16.71
N GLY A 873 -46.62 -48.78 -15.79
CA GLY A 873 -45.49 -49.03 -14.90
C GLY A 873 -45.83 -50.14 -13.90
N GLY A 874 -44.90 -51.04 -13.57
CA GLY A 874 -45.12 -52.03 -12.50
C GLY A 874 -44.47 -53.40 -12.67
N ALA A 875 -43.22 -53.49 -12.23
CA ALA A 875 -42.55 -54.61 -11.55
C ALA A 875 -43.12 -56.07 -11.57
N GLY A 876 -42.22 -57.05 -11.62
CA GLY A 876 -42.39 -58.33 -10.90
C GLY A 876 -42.02 -59.60 -11.68
N GLY A 877 -40.80 -60.12 -11.48
CA GLY A 877 -40.37 -61.38 -12.08
C GLY A 877 -40.69 -62.64 -11.24
N ALA A 878 -40.42 -63.84 -11.79
CA ALA A 878 -39.51 -64.85 -11.21
C ALA A 878 -39.75 -66.31 -11.69
N GLY A 879 -38.65 -67.03 -11.93
CA GLY A 879 -38.53 -68.50 -11.90
C GLY A 879 -39.00 -69.26 -13.15
N GLY A 880 -38.33 -70.33 -13.60
CA GLY A 880 -37.12 -71.04 -13.12
C GLY A 880 -36.97 -72.37 -13.90
N ALA A 881 -36.07 -73.32 -13.63
CA ALA A 881 -34.85 -73.38 -12.82
C ALA A 881 -34.18 -74.76 -13.06
N ASP A 882 -32.86 -74.92 -12.84
CA ASP A 882 -32.33 -76.08 -12.10
C ASP A 882 -30.87 -75.89 -11.57
N ALA A 883 -30.62 -76.48 -10.39
CA ALA A 883 -29.38 -76.99 -9.75
C ALA A 883 -27.93 -76.63 -10.25
N THR A 884 -26.87 -76.51 -9.43
CA THR A 884 -26.52 -76.52 -7.96
C THR A 884 -24.96 -76.37 -7.84
N THR A 885 -24.22 -76.02 -6.77
CA THR A 885 -24.39 -75.60 -5.33
C THR A 885 -23.03 -75.15 -4.73
N SER A 886 -23.04 -74.37 -3.65
CA SER A 886 -21.96 -74.18 -2.63
C SER A 886 -20.69 -73.37 -3.01
N ALA A 887 -19.96 -72.67 -2.12
CA ALA A 887 -20.23 -72.13 -0.75
C ALA A 887 -19.06 -71.23 -0.24
N SER A 888 -19.30 -70.41 0.82
CA SER A 888 -18.29 -69.70 1.69
C SER A 888 -17.52 -68.49 1.09
N SER A 889 -17.00 -67.47 1.81
CA SER A 889 -17.30 -66.77 3.12
C SER A 889 -16.18 -65.75 3.47
N GLY A 890 -16.35 -64.57 4.11
CA GLY A 890 -17.56 -63.81 4.50
C GLY A 890 -17.48 -63.07 5.86
N GLY A 891 -17.01 -61.81 5.93
CA GLY A 891 -17.05 -60.88 7.09
C GLY A 891 -15.84 -59.90 7.16
N GLY A 892 -15.83 -58.72 7.83
CA GLY A 892 -16.93 -57.87 8.35
C GLY A 892 -16.92 -57.57 9.88
N THR A 893 -16.71 -56.30 10.31
CA THR A 893 -17.14 -55.76 11.64
C THR A 893 -17.23 -54.21 11.70
N ARG A 894 -18.16 -53.71 12.54
CA ARG A 894 -18.41 -52.31 13.01
C ARG A 894 -18.39 -52.29 14.57
N PRO A 895 -18.67 -51.22 15.38
CA PRO A 895 -19.96 -50.47 15.50
C PRO A 895 -19.81 -48.95 15.81
N ASP A 896 -20.30 -48.42 16.95
CA ASP A 896 -21.42 -47.43 17.07
C ASP A 896 -21.05 -46.42 18.22
N PHE A 897 -21.84 -45.49 18.84
CA PHE A 897 -23.29 -45.19 19.00
C PHE A 897 -23.41 -43.73 19.58
N GLN A 898 -24.01 -42.70 18.93
CA GLN A 898 -25.43 -42.30 18.80
C GLN A 898 -26.15 -41.67 20.05
N GLY A 899 -26.87 -40.54 19.85
CA GLY A 899 -27.92 -39.97 20.74
C GLY A 899 -27.87 -38.43 20.90
N GLY A 900 -28.96 -37.64 20.91
CA GLY A 900 -30.41 -37.91 20.79
C GLY A 900 -31.27 -36.61 20.71
N CYS A 901 -32.60 -36.72 20.47
CA CYS A 901 -33.53 -35.62 20.11
C CYS A 901 -34.38 -35.07 21.28
N ASP A 902 -35.04 -33.89 21.13
CA ASP A 902 -36.52 -33.72 20.90
C ASP A 902 -36.95 -32.21 20.84
N CYS A 903 -38.26 -31.89 20.70
CA CYS A 903 -38.74 -30.65 20.04
C CYS A 903 -39.68 -29.66 20.79
N ARG A 904 -39.70 -28.41 20.25
CA ARG A 904 -40.84 -27.44 20.03
C ARG A 904 -41.39 -26.49 21.13
N MET A 905 -41.93 -25.37 20.61
CA MET A 905 -42.69 -24.23 21.21
C MET A 905 -41.88 -23.19 22.04
N GLY A 906 -42.11 -21.87 21.93
CA GLY A 906 -42.93 -21.09 20.98
C GLY A 906 -43.22 -19.64 21.44
N SER A 907 -43.51 -18.73 20.49
CA SER A 907 -44.13 -17.38 20.64
C SER A 907 -43.34 -16.18 21.22
N VAL A 908 -43.04 -15.25 20.28
CA VAL A 908 -42.98 -13.76 20.28
C VAL A 908 -44.09 -12.99 21.07
N PRO A 909 -44.13 -11.62 21.16
CA PRO A 909 -43.14 -10.55 20.81
C PRO A 909 -43.02 -9.33 21.81
N VAL A 910 -42.24 -8.31 21.38
CA VAL A 910 -42.21 -6.83 21.64
C VAL A 910 -42.35 -6.13 23.03
N SER A 911 -41.46 -5.13 23.18
CA SER A 911 -41.62 -3.74 23.69
C SER A 911 -42.34 -3.41 25.00
N SER A 912 -41.61 -2.78 25.95
CA SER A 912 -41.82 -1.38 26.38
C SER A 912 -40.88 -0.95 27.53
N ALA A 913 -40.45 0.32 27.52
CA ALA A 913 -39.81 1.03 28.65
C ALA A 913 -40.92 1.71 29.51
N PRO A 914 -40.70 2.60 30.54
CA PRO A 914 -39.55 3.51 30.77
C PRO A 914 -39.17 3.87 32.25
N TRP A 915 -38.27 4.87 32.40
CA TRP A 915 -37.87 5.68 33.59
C TRP A 915 -37.13 5.03 34.78
N GLY A 916 -35.98 5.64 35.15
CA GLY A 916 -35.32 5.43 36.46
C GLY A 916 -33.83 5.83 36.54
N LEU A 917 -33.52 7.13 36.67
CA LEU A 917 -32.17 7.62 37.09
C LEU A 917 -31.81 7.12 38.52
N VAL A 918 -30.54 7.07 38.98
CA VAL A 918 -29.50 8.12 39.01
C VAL A 918 -28.08 7.51 39.05
N LEU A 919 -27.15 8.13 38.29
CA LEU A 919 -25.69 8.38 38.47
C LEU A 919 -24.90 7.58 39.54
N ILE A 920 -23.62 7.21 39.30
CA ILE A 920 -22.47 8.15 39.13
C ILE A 920 -21.41 7.65 38.12
N LEU A 921 -20.79 8.62 37.43
CA LEU A 921 -19.67 8.53 36.47
C LEU A 921 -18.31 8.17 37.16
N ALA A 922 -17.19 7.91 36.49
CA ALA A 922 -16.87 7.97 35.05
C ALA A 922 -15.97 6.78 34.64
N ALA A 923 -15.81 6.60 33.33
CA ALA A 923 -14.70 5.85 32.74
C ALA A 923 -14.11 6.67 31.58
N ALA A 924 -12.84 6.44 31.23
CA ALA A 924 -12.25 6.92 29.99
C ALA A 924 -11.30 5.86 29.42
N LEU A 925 -11.33 5.65 28.11
CA LEU A 925 -10.52 4.69 27.37
C LEU A 925 -10.18 5.29 25.99
N ARG A 926 -8.93 5.07 25.52
CA ARG A 926 -8.49 4.73 24.14
C ARG A 926 -9.19 5.44 22.95
N ARG A 927 -8.48 5.92 21.89
CA ARG A 927 -7.15 5.56 21.35
C ARG A 927 -6.78 6.43 20.11
N ARG A 928 -5.47 6.54 19.79
CA ARG A 928 -4.82 6.74 18.46
C ARG A 928 -5.08 8.05 17.67
N GLY A 929 -4.03 8.61 17.02
CA GLY A 929 -4.27 9.69 16.02
C GLY A 929 -3.12 10.43 15.27
N ARG A 930 -1.90 9.88 15.07
CA ARG A 930 -0.83 10.34 14.11
C ARG A 930 -0.59 11.85 13.79
N ARG A 931 0.67 12.26 14.04
CA ARG A 931 1.60 13.08 13.19
C ARG A 931 1.65 14.63 13.21
N ASP A 932 2.91 15.08 13.28
CA ASP A 932 3.59 16.26 12.67
C ASP A 932 3.32 17.71 13.14
N ARG A 933 4.24 18.21 14.00
CA ARG A 933 4.91 19.56 14.07
C ARG A 933 4.08 20.86 13.84
N PRO A 934 4.26 21.91 14.69
CA PRO A 934 5.55 22.65 14.73
C PRO A 934 5.98 23.19 16.12
N ARG A 935 6.77 24.28 16.13
CA ARG A 935 7.52 24.92 17.24
C ARG A 935 6.67 25.79 18.20
N ALA A 936 7.33 26.16 19.31
CA ALA A 936 7.06 27.23 20.29
C ALA A 936 6.10 26.84 21.44
N ALA A 937 6.25 27.41 22.64
CA ALA A 937 7.35 28.27 23.09
C ALA A 937 8.61 27.47 23.43
#